data_AF-A0A1C7LM84-F1
#
_entry.id   AF-A0A1C7LM84-F1
#
_cell.length_a   1.000
_cell.length_b   1.000
_cell.length_c   1.000
_cell.angle_alpha   90.00
_cell.angle_beta   90.00
_cell.angle_gamma   90.00
#
_symmetry.space_group_name_H-M   'P 1'
#
loop_
_entity.id
_entity.type
_entity.pdbx_description
1 polymer ?
#
loop_
_entity_poly.entity_id
_entity_poly.type
_entity_poly.pdbx_seq_one_letter_code
_entity_poly.pdbx_strand_id
1 'polypeptide(L)'
;MSDFLPDAFVFDGQGSAATTSSQTTNLALQDAQLPLGSTLLLACHQAFLKEFASLSPADQARSGIDINAFLAPRALIDVPPAFRANAVLANTNLYLIQLLRYLANVDPASFDAPPAADLIGFSTGVFAAVVVATSTSIPQLLVHAIETFRFAFLARIPRPPLHLCRPRRTGTHRSRTLESRSLRRHPRRGLRCRLQIQRPTHGSAHALAAFTASAVLPSCSSKPAAIHALYHAPALLHTKAAVLASLASRAVRMPAYTDLARPLRSPITGEPVTEDEAGAPTLAEAIVDMTLLHPVNFDTVARALHASASPSRAFRVANIGPGTSLARSLARSLHGLEVSVADWSSTTTSRASAAAFTTSVKAAKFDDARQREPIAVVGMAVNLPGAKDADGLWSLLENGLNTVSEIPQNRFSVAQYNNAGGKRALKTKFGNFMDAPDAFDNAFFRISPREARSMDPQQRVLLQVAHHALESAGYVPNGAPSEDPDTFAAYVGVATNDYVMNLRNDVDVYYSTGTLQAFLSGKLSYAFGFSGPSMVIDTACSSSIIAIYQACRALTDGDCNAAIAGGVNVIGSPDMYIGLDRAHFLSPTGQCKPWDASADGYCRSEGCGLFVLKRLSDALAENDHILGVIRGIEVNQSAHAESITHPHVPTQVQLFHKLLAASGVPAQRVSVIEAHGTGTQAGDPTELESIRAVFSVGRSTANPLHVTSVKANIGHAEAASGAAGLAKLLLMLRRRALPPVISLKTLNRASRTSPSTTPSSTRR
;
A
#
# COMPACT_ATOMS: atom_id res chain seq x y z
N MET A 1 -18.43 15.54 -19.21
CA MET A 1 -17.48 16.68 -19.31
C MET A 1 -16.59 16.53 -20.55
N SER A 2 -17.14 16.08 -21.69
CA SER A 2 -16.41 15.64 -22.89
C SER A 2 -16.20 16.72 -23.96
N ASP A 3 -16.64 17.97 -23.75
CA ASP A 3 -16.60 19.01 -24.81
C ASP A 3 -15.54 20.12 -24.59
N PHE A 4 -14.68 20.00 -23.58
CA PHE A 4 -13.62 20.98 -23.30
C PHE A 4 -12.27 20.52 -23.83
N LEU A 5 -11.99 20.80 -25.10
CA LEU A 5 -10.64 20.77 -25.67
C LEU A 5 -9.95 22.12 -25.39
N PRO A 6 -8.89 22.18 -24.57
CA PRO A 6 -8.16 23.41 -24.28
C PRO A 6 -7.24 23.82 -25.44
N ASP A 7 -7.08 25.12 -25.61
CA ASP A 7 -6.10 25.75 -26.51
C ASP A 7 -4.70 25.84 -25.87
N ALA A 8 -4.65 25.91 -24.53
CA ALA A 8 -3.40 25.92 -23.79
C ALA A 8 -3.50 25.15 -22.47
N PHE A 9 -2.50 24.31 -22.19
CA PHE A 9 -2.27 23.75 -20.86
C PHE A 9 -1.20 24.57 -20.14
N VAL A 10 -1.52 25.00 -18.92
CA VAL A 10 -0.65 25.86 -18.12
C VAL A 10 -0.20 25.13 -16.87
N PHE A 11 1.11 24.95 -16.77
CA PHE A 11 1.82 24.35 -15.63
C PHE A 11 2.54 25.45 -14.84
N ASP A 12 2.41 25.41 -13.51
CA ASP A 12 2.92 26.41 -12.59
C ASP A 12 4.30 26.04 -12.04
N GLY A 13 5.00 27.06 -11.55
CA GLY A 13 6.34 26.97 -10.99
C GLY A 13 6.36 27.03 -9.46
N GLN A 14 7.55 26.83 -8.88
CA GLN A 14 7.77 27.04 -7.46
C GLN A 14 7.40 28.47 -7.04
N GLY A 15 6.83 28.62 -5.84
CA GLY A 15 6.42 29.92 -5.29
C GLY A 15 4.94 30.26 -5.47
N SER A 16 4.18 29.44 -6.19
CA SER A 16 2.71 29.55 -6.22
C SER A 16 2.10 29.25 -4.85
N ALA A 17 1.17 30.08 -4.39
CA ALA A 17 0.61 29.99 -3.03
C ALA A 17 -0.07 28.64 -2.73
N ALA A 18 -0.50 27.93 -3.77
CA ALA A 18 -1.23 26.67 -3.65
C ALA A 18 -0.35 25.41 -3.62
N THR A 19 0.98 25.52 -3.78
CA THR A 19 1.91 24.37 -3.62
C THR A 19 1.95 23.82 -2.19
N THR A 20 1.45 24.58 -1.22
CA THR A 20 1.33 24.16 0.19
C THR A 20 -0.11 23.93 0.64
N SER A 21 -1.06 23.94 -0.31
CA SER A 21 -2.48 23.75 -0.02
C SER A 21 -2.79 22.27 0.28
N SER A 22 -3.39 22.01 1.43
CA SER A 22 -3.91 20.68 1.78
C SER A 22 -4.92 20.17 0.76
N GLN A 23 -5.69 21.04 0.11
CA GLN A 23 -6.66 20.65 -0.92
C GLN A 23 -5.94 20.04 -2.14
N THR A 24 -4.89 20.71 -2.63
CA THR A 24 -4.11 20.22 -3.78
C THR A 24 -3.42 18.89 -3.45
N THR A 25 -2.84 18.78 -2.24
CA THR A 25 -2.22 17.53 -1.77
C THR A 25 -3.25 16.41 -1.70
N ASN A 26 -4.43 16.66 -1.14
CA ASN A 26 -5.49 15.65 -1.03
C ASN A 26 -5.99 15.18 -2.40
N LEU A 27 -6.19 16.10 -3.35
CA LEU A 27 -6.59 15.77 -4.71
C LEU A 27 -5.51 14.96 -5.43
N ALA A 28 -4.23 15.35 -5.32
CA ALA A 28 -3.14 14.58 -5.91
C ALA A 28 -2.99 13.19 -5.28
N LEU A 29 -3.26 13.05 -3.97
CA LEU A 29 -3.32 11.75 -3.31
C LEU A 29 -4.48 10.88 -3.83
N GLN A 30 -5.62 11.48 -4.18
CA GLN A 30 -6.73 10.78 -4.84
C GLN A 30 -6.34 10.38 -6.27
N ASP A 31 -5.73 11.27 -7.04
CA ASP A 31 -5.28 10.97 -8.41
C ASP A 31 -4.25 9.86 -8.44
N ALA A 32 -3.36 9.80 -7.44
CA ALA A 32 -2.38 8.74 -7.29
C ALA A 32 -3.00 7.37 -6.97
N GLN A 33 -4.28 7.30 -6.63
CA GLN A 33 -5.01 6.03 -6.46
C GLN A 33 -5.57 5.50 -7.78
N LEU A 34 -5.73 6.36 -8.80
CA LEU A 34 -6.13 5.95 -10.15
C LEU A 34 -5.05 5.03 -10.77
N PRO A 35 -5.40 4.09 -11.66
CA PRO A 35 -4.44 3.13 -12.23
C PRO A 35 -3.16 3.79 -12.76
N LEU A 36 -3.28 4.79 -13.65
CA LEU A 36 -2.13 5.51 -14.21
C LEU A 36 -1.38 6.36 -13.18
N GLY A 37 -2.10 6.99 -12.26
CA GLY A 37 -1.49 7.79 -11.20
C GLY A 37 -0.68 6.93 -10.22
N SER A 38 -1.16 5.72 -9.91
CA SER A 38 -0.47 4.77 -9.04
C SER A 38 0.82 4.26 -9.66
N THR A 39 0.79 3.95 -10.96
CA THR A 39 1.97 3.54 -11.73
C THR A 39 3.00 4.66 -11.79
N LEU A 40 2.58 5.89 -12.10
CA LEU A 40 3.45 7.06 -12.12
C LEU A 40 4.09 7.30 -10.75
N LEU A 41 3.30 7.32 -9.66
CA LEU A 41 3.79 7.55 -8.31
C LEU A 41 4.82 6.50 -7.90
N LEU A 42 4.54 5.22 -8.14
CA LEU A 42 5.43 4.12 -7.75
C LEU A 42 6.74 4.17 -8.55
N ALA A 43 6.67 4.43 -9.85
CA ALA A 43 7.87 4.52 -10.69
C ALA A 43 8.74 5.74 -10.33
N CYS A 44 8.12 6.90 -10.09
CA CYS A 44 8.84 8.08 -9.59
C CYS A 44 9.43 7.85 -8.18
N HIS A 45 8.75 7.10 -7.31
CA HIS A 45 9.28 6.74 -6.00
C HIS A 45 10.49 5.81 -6.08
N GLN A 46 10.45 4.80 -6.92
CA GLN A 46 11.61 3.94 -7.19
C GLN A 46 12.78 4.74 -7.77
N ALA A 47 12.50 5.65 -8.72
CA ALA A 47 13.51 6.56 -9.26
C ALA A 47 14.10 7.46 -8.17
N PHE A 48 13.29 8.01 -7.27
CA PHE A 48 13.73 8.81 -6.13
C PHE A 48 14.69 8.04 -5.23
N LEU A 49 14.33 6.82 -4.81
CA LEU A 49 15.18 5.99 -3.96
C LEU A 49 16.50 5.63 -4.64
N LYS A 50 16.44 5.26 -5.93
CA LYS A 50 17.62 4.92 -6.74
C LYS A 50 18.56 6.12 -6.91
N GLU A 51 18.02 7.28 -7.25
CA GLU A 51 18.82 8.49 -7.44
C GLU A 51 19.45 8.94 -6.14
N PHE A 52 18.71 8.92 -5.02
CA PHE A 52 19.26 9.24 -3.70
C PHE A 52 20.38 8.28 -3.28
N ALA A 53 20.20 6.98 -3.47
CA ALA A 53 21.22 5.97 -3.19
C ALA A 53 22.48 6.15 -4.06
N SER A 54 22.34 6.68 -5.28
CA SER A 54 23.46 6.96 -6.19
C SER A 54 24.29 8.20 -5.84
N LEU A 55 23.83 9.02 -4.88
CA LEU A 55 24.54 10.21 -4.45
C LEU A 55 25.76 9.83 -3.58
N SER A 56 26.82 10.64 -3.65
CA SER A 56 27.93 10.50 -2.72
C SER A 56 27.45 10.75 -1.27
N PRO A 57 28.07 10.18 -0.24
CA PRO A 57 27.68 10.44 1.16
C PRO A 57 27.68 11.95 1.50
N ALA A 58 28.58 12.71 0.89
CA ALA A 58 28.63 14.17 1.03
C ALA A 58 27.40 14.85 0.38
N ASP A 59 26.97 14.39 -0.79
CA ASP A 59 25.76 14.90 -1.46
C ASP A 59 24.47 14.48 -0.75
N GLN A 60 24.40 13.25 -0.21
CA GLN A 60 23.29 12.80 0.63
C GLN A 60 23.16 13.70 1.87
N ALA A 61 24.26 13.95 2.57
CA ALA A 61 24.27 14.86 3.72
C ALA A 61 23.90 16.30 3.34
N ARG A 62 24.43 16.82 2.22
CA ARG A 62 24.11 18.17 1.71
C ARG A 62 22.66 18.30 1.25
N SER A 63 22.05 17.22 0.77
CA SER A 63 20.66 17.23 0.30
C SER A 63 19.69 17.59 1.42
N GLY A 64 20.02 17.30 2.69
CA GLY A 64 19.14 17.53 3.84
C GLY A 64 17.87 16.67 3.82
N ILE A 65 17.90 15.52 3.13
CA ILE A 65 16.80 14.56 3.06
C ILE A 65 17.13 13.39 3.99
N ASP A 66 16.21 13.08 4.91
CA ASP A 66 16.22 11.80 5.64
C ASP A 66 15.41 10.78 4.84
N ILE A 67 16.10 9.81 4.25
CA ILE A 67 15.47 8.81 3.38
C ILE A 67 14.39 7.98 4.09
N ASN A 68 14.49 7.82 5.41
CA ASN A 68 13.53 7.05 6.20
C ASN A 68 12.14 7.69 6.21
N ALA A 69 12.07 9.01 6.08
CA ALA A 69 10.80 9.75 5.99
C ALA A 69 10.10 9.55 4.64
N PHE A 70 10.76 8.94 3.65
CA PHE A 70 10.28 8.79 2.27
C PHE A 70 10.26 7.33 1.80
N LEU A 71 10.22 6.35 2.71
CA LEU A 71 10.10 4.93 2.33
C LEU A 71 8.74 4.57 1.72
N ALA A 72 7.68 5.34 2.03
CA ALA A 72 6.36 5.17 1.42
C ALA A 72 6.20 6.11 0.20
N PRO A 73 5.70 5.63 -0.96
CA PRO A 73 5.53 6.47 -2.15
C PRO A 73 4.72 7.74 -1.90
N ARG A 74 3.66 7.65 -1.08
CA ARG A 74 2.81 8.79 -0.72
C ARG A 74 3.57 9.98 -0.11
N ALA A 75 4.73 9.75 0.51
CA ALA A 75 5.54 10.81 1.12
C ALA A 75 6.14 11.78 0.08
N LEU A 76 6.19 11.39 -1.21
CA LEU A 76 6.56 12.30 -2.30
C LEU A 76 5.42 13.27 -2.67
N ILE A 77 4.18 12.97 -2.30
CA ILE A 77 3.01 13.84 -2.49
C ILE A 77 2.71 14.61 -1.20
N ASP A 78 2.59 13.91 -0.07
CA ASP A 78 2.43 14.50 1.26
C ASP A 78 3.79 14.61 1.96
N VAL A 79 4.56 15.61 1.53
CA VAL A 79 5.92 15.85 2.05
C VAL A 79 5.83 16.25 3.53
N PRO A 80 6.53 15.53 4.44
CA PRO A 80 6.46 15.81 5.87
C PRO A 80 6.87 17.26 6.16
N PRO A 81 6.23 17.94 7.15
CA PRO A 81 6.45 19.37 7.41
C PRO A 81 7.92 19.78 7.55
N ALA A 82 8.75 18.93 8.15
CA ALA A 82 10.19 19.16 8.34
C ALA A 82 10.96 19.33 7.01
N PHE A 83 10.46 18.73 5.92
CA PHE A 83 11.13 18.68 4.63
C PHE A 83 10.46 19.55 3.55
N ARG A 84 9.34 20.20 3.83
CA ARG A 84 8.62 21.05 2.84
C ARG A 84 9.46 22.21 2.29
N ALA A 85 10.46 22.66 3.05
CA ALA A 85 11.38 23.72 2.64
C ALA A 85 12.63 23.20 1.90
N ASN A 86 12.71 21.90 1.62
CA ASN A 86 13.80 21.29 0.86
C ASN A 86 13.58 21.52 -0.64
N ALA A 87 14.57 22.08 -1.34
CA ALA A 87 14.42 22.45 -2.75
C ALA A 87 14.24 21.25 -3.70
N VAL A 88 14.86 20.10 -3.39
CA VAL A 88 14.72 18.87 -4.19
C VAL A 88 13.31 18.32 -4.06
N LEU A 89 12.83 18.22 -2.81
CA LEU A 89 11.50 17.67 -2.50
C LEU A 89 10.39 18.61 -2.97
N ALA A 90 10.52 19.92 -2.78
CA ALA A 90 9.56 20.89 -3.30
C ALA A 90 9.44 20.82 -4.83
N ASN A 91 10.57 20.64 -5.55
CA ASN A 91 10.59 20.54 -7.00
C ASN A 91 9.91 19.26 -7.51
N THR A 92 10.32 18.11 -6.97
CA THR A 92 9.78 16.80 -7.35
C THR A 92 8.31 16.62 -6.94
N ASN A 93 7.91 17.19 -5.80
CA ASN A 93 6.52 17.20 -5.34
C ASN A 93 5.59 17.98 -6.28
N LEU A 94 5.95 19.23 -6.64
CA LEU A 94 5.16 20.04 -7.55
C LEU A 94 5.05 19.41 -8.94
N TYR A 95 6.15 18.83 -9.43
CA TYR A 95 6.18 18.09 -10.69
C TYR A 95 5.17 16.93 -10.68
N LEU A 96 5.20 16.11 -9.62
CA LEU A 96 4.36 14.93 -9.49
C LEU A 96 2.88 15.29 -9.36
N ILE A 97 2.55 16.29 -8.55
CA ILE A 97 1.17 16.81 -8.41
C ILE A 97 0.60 17.22 -9.78
N GLN A 98 1.38 17.95 -10.58
CA GLN A 98 0.89 18.45 -11.86
C GLN A 98 0.65 17.32 -12.89
N LEU A 99 1.54 16.33 -12.95
CA LEU A 99 1.34 15.18 -13.84
C LEU A 99 0.17 14.30 -13.39
N LEU A 100 0.01 14.09 -12.08
CA LEU A 100 -1.15 13.38 -11.54
C LEU A 100 -2.45 14.09 -11.90
N ARG A 101 -2.48 15.42 -11.77
CA ARG A 101 -3.66 16.21 -12.12
C ARG A 101 -3.95 16.22 -13.61
N TYR A 102 -2.91 16.21 -14.45
CA TYR A 102 -3.07 16.06 -15.89
C TYR A 102 -3.67 14.69 -16.23
N LEU A 103 -3.07 13.59 -15.74
CA LEU A 103 -3.52 12.22 -16.01
C LEU A 103 -4.93 11.94 -15.52
N ALA A 104 -5.34 12.54 -14.40
CA ALA A 104 -6.68 12.37 -13.85
C ALA A 104 -7.79 13.07 -14.67
N ASN A 105 -7.44 14.11 -15.45
CA ASN A 105 -8.42 14.91 -16.19
C ASN A 105 -8.35 14.73 -17.71
N VAL A 106 -7.23 14.26 -18.25
CA VAL A 106 -7.07 14.03 -19.68
C VAL A 106 -7.79 12.75 -20.11
N ASP A 107 -8.39 12.77 -21.30
CA ASP A 107 -8.97 11.56 -21.88
C ASP A 107 -7.86 10.69 -22.52
N PRO A 108 -7.71 9.41 -22.13
CA PRO A 108 -6.75 8.51 -22.77
C PRO A 108 -6.84 8.46 -24.30
N ALA A 109 -8.04 8.58 -24.87
CA ALA A 109 -8.24 8.62 -26.33
C ALA A 109 -7.62 9.86 -27.00
N SER A 110 -7.35 10.93 -26.25
CA SER A 110 -6.71 12.14 -26.79
C SER A 110 -5.22 11.95 -27.09
N PHE A 111 -4.61 10.83 -26.69
CA PHE A 111 -3.24 10.50 -27.08
C PHE A 111 -3.14 9.98 -28.52
N ASP A 112 -4.18 9.33 -29.03
CA ASP A 112 -4.21 8.78 -30.41
C ASP A 112 -4.27 9.89 -31.48
N ALA A 113 -4.84 11.05 -31.13
CA ALA A 113 -4.87 12.26 -31.94
C ALA A 113 -4.73 13.51 -31.03
N PRO A 114 -3.49 13.90 -30.66
CA PRO A 114 -3.27 14.97 -29.70
C PRO A 114 -3.84 16.30 -30.23
N PRO A 115 -4.74 16.97 -29.49
CA PRO A 115 -5.25 18.25 -29.93
C PRO A 115 -4.11 19.27 -29.98
N ALA A 116 -4.15 20.15 -30.98
CA ALA A 116 -3.21 21.26 -31.18
C ALA A 116 -3.39 22.32 -30.08
N ALA A 117 -2.95 21.98 -28.87
CA ALA A 117 -2.93 22.84 -27.71
C ALA A 117 -1.49 23.21 -27.39
N ASP A 118 -1.26 24.46 -26.99
CA ASP A 118 0.03 24.94 -26.52
C ASP A 118 0.32 24.42 -25.09
N LEU A 119 1.53 23.90 -24.88
CA LEU A 119 2.00 23.46 -23.57
C LEU A 119 2.92 24.54 -23.01
N ILE A 120 2.58 25.09 -21.85
CA ILE A 120 3.35 26.16 -21.22
C ILE A 120 3.65 25.79 -19.78
N GLY A 121 4.95 25.67 -19.48
CA GLY A 121 5.44 25.56 -18.11
C GLY A 121 6.12 26.84 -17.67
N PHE A 122 5.66 27.42 -16.56
CA PHE A 122 6.36 28.53 -15.93
C PHE A 122 7.40 28.01 -14.94
N SER A 123 8.66 28.41 -15.09
CA SER A 123 9.77 27.93 -14.26
C SER A 123 9.82 26.40 -14.21
N THR A 124 9.77 25.78 -13.03
CA THR A 124 9.80 24.32 -12.87
C THR A 124 8.60 23.60 -13.46
N GLY A 125 7.52 24.31 -13.80
CA GLY A 125 6.40 23.76 -14.56
C GLY A 125 6.81 23.25 -15.95
N VAL A 126 7.94 23.71 -16.49
CA VAL A 126 8.51 23.21 -17.77
C VAL A 126 8.74 21.70 -17.73
N PHE A 127 9.12 21.13 -16.58
CA PHE A 127 9.32 19.69 -16.44
C PHE A 127 8.04 18.89 -16.71
N ALA A 128 6.89 19.33 -16.19
CA ALA A 128 5.61 18.66 -16.46
C ALA A 128 5.13 18.92 -17.89
N ALA A 129 5.33 20.15 -18.40
CA ALA A 129 4.93 20.54 -19.75
C ALA A 129 5.69 19.74 -20.82
N VAL A 130 7.00 19.51 -20.67
CA VAL A 130 7.78 18.74 -21.67
C VAL A 130 7.34 17.28 -21.74
N VAL A 131 7.01 16.66 -20.60
CA VAL A 131 6.51 15.28 -20.58
C VAL A 131 5.24 15.17 -21.42
N VAL A 132 4.31 16.11 -21.24
CA VAL A 132 3.07 16.13 -22.03
C VAL A 132 3.33 16.48 -23.49
N ALA A 133 4.21 17.42 -23.77
CA ALA A 133 4.52 17.86 -25.14
C ALA A 133 5.21 16.77 -25.98
N THR A 134 5.94 15.86 -25.33
CA THR A 134 6.76 14.83 -26.00
C THR A 134 6.11 13.45 -26.02
N SER A 135 4.86 13.33 -25.59
CA SER A 135 4.20 12.03 -25.43
C SER A 135 3.00 11.88 -26.35
N THR A 136 3.01 10.81 -27.14
CA THR A 136 1.92 10.40 -28.04
C THR A 136 1.15 9.19 -27.53
N SER A 137 1.60 8.59 -26.42
CA SER A 137 0.92 7.45 -25.79
C SER A 137 1.17 7.44 -24.29
N ILE A 138 0.33 6.75 -23.53
CA ILE A 138 0.48 6.59 -22.09
C ILE A 138 1.81 5.89 -21.71
N PRO A 139 2.24 4.79 -22.37
CA PRO A 139 3.53 4.17 -22.07
C PRO A 139 4.70 5.13 -22.29
N GLN A 140 4.70 5.89 -23.39
CA GLN A 140 5.73 6.90 -23.66
C GLN A 140 5.71 8.01 -22.60
N LEU A 141 4.53 8.47 -22.20
CA LEU A 141 4.36 9.46 -21.13
C LEU A 141 4.98 8.98 -19.83
N LEU A 142 4.76 7.72 -19.43
CA LEU A 142 5.34 7.18 -18.20
C LEU A 142 6.88 7.14 -18.28
N VAL A 143 7.46 6.74 -19.40
CA VAL A 143 8.91 6.75 -19.61
C VAL A 143 9.47 8.16 -19.51
N HIS A 144 8.89 9.10 -20.26
CA HIS A 144 9.31 10.50 -20.23
C HIS A 144 9.13 11.11 -18.84
N ALA A 145 8.08 10.73 -18.12
CA ALA A 145 7.81 11.20 -16.77
C ALA A 145 8.84 10.70 -15.75
N ILE A 146 9.31 9.45 -15.87
CA ILE A 146 10.35 8.91 -14.98
C ILE A 146 11.68 9.61 -15.23
N GLU A 147 12.09 9.74 -16.50
CA GLU A 147 13.37 10.39 -16.85
C GLU A 147 13.38 11.88 -16.49
N THR A 148 12.26 12.57 -16.73
CA THR A 148 12.12 13.97 -16.33
C THR A 148 12.03 14.14 -14.81
N PHE A 149 11.48 13.17 -14.07
CA PHE A 149 11.52 13.16 -12.60
C PHE A 149 12.96 13.06 -12.08
N ARG A 150 13.77 12.15 -12.65
CA ARG A 150 15.19 11.99 -12.32
C ARG A 150 15.95 13.30 -12.59
N PHE A 151 15.66 13.97 -13.70
CA PHE A 151 16.22 15.29 -13.96
C PHE A 151 15.75 16.33 -12.93
N ALA A 152 14.45 16.44 -12.65
CA ALA A 152 13.94 17.38 -11.65
C ALA A 152 14.58 17.18 -10.26
N PHE A 153 14.89 15.94 -9.88
CA PHE A 153 15.65 15.60 -8.68
C PHE A 153 17.11 16.10 -8.77
N LEU A 154 17.84 15.70 -9.81
CA LEU A 154 19.27 16.01 -10.00
C LEU A 154 19.55 17.50 -10.26
N ALA A 155 18.57 18.24 -10.79
CA ALA A 155 18.65 19.67 -11.02
C ALA A 155 18.78 20.49 -9.72
N ARG A 156 18.43 19.90 -8.56
CA ARG A 156 18.37 20.60 -7.27
C ARG A 156 19.25 20.00 -6.18
N ILE A 157 20.04 18.99 -6.49
CA ILE A 157 21.07 18.50 -5.58
C ILE A 157 22.10 19.62 -5.35
N PRO A 158 22.38 20.02 -4.08
CA PRO A 158 23.35 21.07 -3.80
C PRO A 158 24.77 20.66 -4.21
N ARG A 159 25.45 21.49 -5.01
CA ARG A 159 26.82 21.23 -5.50
C ARG A 159 27.80 22.36 -5.14
N PRO A 160 29.07 22.06 -4.83
CA PRO A 160 30.14 23.07 -4.71
C PRO A 160 30.50 23.68 -6.08
N PRO A 161 31.06 24.92 -6.15
CA PRO A 161 31.50 25.77 -5.06
C PRO A 161 30.44 26.83 -4.70
N LEU A 162 29.15 26.51 -4.75
CA LEU A 162 28.10 27.42 -4.25
C LEU A 162 28.14 27.47 -2.71
N HIS A 163 29.22 28.03 -2.16
CA HIS A 163 29.28 28.57 -0.81
C HIS A 163 28.42 29.82 -0.74
N LEU A 164 27.10 29.65 -0.81
CA LEU A 164 26.16 30.75 -0.59
C LEU A 164 25.52 30.74 0.80
N CYS A 165 25.74 29.71 1.64
CA CYS A 165 25.71 29.75 3.12
C CYS A 165 25.96 28.35 3.73
N ARG A 166 26.62 28.28 4.90
CA ARG A 166 26.56 27.09 5.78
C ARG A 166 25.18 27.02 6.45
N PRO A 167 24.53 25.85 6.54
CA PRO A 167 23.29 25.71 7.30
C PRO A 167 23.53 26.03 8.78
N ARG A 168 22.60 26.75 9.43
CA ARG A 168 22.62 26.93 10.89
C ARG A 168 22.47 25.56 11.55
N ARG A 169 23.13 25.39 12.71
CA ARG A 169 23.01 24.23 13.61
C ARG A 169 21.58 23.96 14.11
N THR A 170 20.61 24.83 13.78
CA THR A 170 19.19 24.69 14.10
C THR A 170 18.33 25.34 12.99
N GLY A 171 17.54 24.53 12.28
CA GLY A 171 16.27 24.95 11.63
C GLY A 171 16.30 25.59 10.22
N THR A 172 15.70 24.88 9.25
CA THR A 172 15.05 25.31 7.99
C THR A 172 15.80 26.23 7.00
N HIS A 173 16.03 25.73 5.78
CA HIS A 173 16.41 26.53 4.60
C HIS A 173 15.28 27.49 4.22
N ARG A 174 15.51 28.81 4.26
CA ARG A 174 14.55 29.82 3.78
C ARG A 174 15.26 30.76 2.81
N SER A 175 15.16 30.53 1.51
CA SER A 175 15.22 31.63 0.54
C SER A 175 13.81 32.22 0.40
N ARG A 176 13.72 33.54 0.32
CA ARG A 176 12.47 34.25 0.01
C ARG A 176 12.63 34.80 -1.40
N THR A 177 11.56 34.87 -2.18
CA THR A 177 11.50 35.67 -3.42
C THR A 177 10.41 36.72 -3.23
N LEU A 178 10.60 37.90 -3.82
CA LEU A 178 9.64 38.99 -3.75
C LEU A 178 8.95 39.25 -5.07
N GLU A 179 7.63 39.34 -4.98
CA GLU A 179 6.77 39.89 -6.02
C GLU A 179 6.49 41.36 -5.68
N SER A 180 6.88 42.30 -6.55
CA SER A 180 6.53 43.73 -6.38
C SER A 180 5.48 44.18 -7.42
N ARG A 181 4.53 45.04 -6.99
CA ARG A 181 3.61 45.76 -7.88
C ARG A 181 3.98 47.24 -7.87
N SER A 182 4.43 47.80 -9.00
CA SER A 182 4.60 49.26 -9.10
C SER A 182 3.37 49.93 -9.71
N LEU A 183 2.82 50.91 -9.01
CA LEU A 183 1.95 51.96 -9.57
C LEU A 183 2.86 53.14 -9.96
N ARG A 184 3.26 53.23 -11.23
CA ARG A 184 3.58 54.54 -11.85
C ARG A 184 2.62 54.75 -13.01
N ARG A 185 1.72 55.72 -12.85
CA ARG A 185 0.89 56.24 -13.94
C ARG A 185 1.82 56.87 -14.98
N HIS A 186 2.09 56.17 -16.08
CA HIS A 186 2.49 56.82 -17.32
C HIS A 186 1.22 57.22 -18.08
N PRO A 187 1.11 58.41 -18.70
CA PRO A 187 -0.18 58.97 -19.11
C PRO A 187 -0.87 58.27 -20.29
N ARG A 188 -0.31 57.20 -20.87
CA ARG A 188 -0.92 56.45 -21.96
C ARG A 188 -0.58 54.97 -21.80
N ARG A 189 -1.61 54.16 -21.50
CA ARG A 189 -1.61 52.69 -21.26
C ARG A 189 -1.16 52.27 -19.85
N GLY A 190 -2.14 51.86 -19.04
CA GLY A 190 -1.95 51.34 -17.68
C GLY A 190 -1.28 49.97 -17.64
N LEU A 191 0.02 49.92 -17.91
CA LEU A 191 0.85 48.72 -17.73
C LEU A 191 1.11 48.48 -16.24
N ARG A 192 0.70 47.30 -15.75
CA ARG A 192 1.07 46.79 -14.42
C ARG A 192 2.32 45.93 -14.58
N CYS A 193 3.50 46.42 -14.22
CA CYS A 193 4.70 45.58 -14.18
C CYS A 193 4.71 44.71 -12.92
N ARG A 194 4.87 43.40 -13.10
CA ARG A 194 5.10 42.42 -12.03
C ARG A 194 6.57 42.01 -12.12
N LEU A 195 7.40 42.50 -11.18
CA LEU A 195 8.83 42.21 -11.19
C LEU A 195 9.13 41.14 -10.12
N GLN A 196 9.72 40.02 -10.54
CA GLN A 196 10.26 39.01 -9.63
C GLN A 196 11.75 39.32 -9.42
N ILE A 197 12.12 39.75 -8.21
CA ILE A 197 13.51 40.09 -7.90
C ILE A 197 14.18 38.90 -7.20
N GLN A 198 15.19 38.32 -7.84
CA GLN A 198 16.16 37.43 -7.23
C GLN A 198 17.54 38.09 -7.41
N ARG A 199 18.10 38.67 -6.34
CA ARG A 199 19.39 39.37 -6.45
C ARG A 199 20.55 38.36 -6.47
N PRO A 200 21.48 38.43 -7.44
CA PRO A 200 22.63 37.52 -7.53
C PRO A 200 23.73 37.79 -6.48
N THR A 201 23.63 38.87 -5.70
CA THR A 201 24.64 39.22 -4.70
C THR A 201 24.24 38.72 -3.31
N HIS A 202 24.95 37.69 -2.83
CA HIS A 202 24.92 37.20 -1.44
C HIS A 202 23.52 36.91 -0.87
N GLY A 203 22.83 35.94 -1.47
CA GLY A 203 21.50 35.46 -1.07
C GLY A 203 21.45 34.82 0.32
N SER A 204 21.50 35.64 1.36
CA SER A 204 20.87 35.34 2.64
C SER A 204 19.44 35.88 2.62
N ALA A 205 18.50 35.22 3.32
CA ALA A 205 17.18 35.80 3.59
C ALA A 205 17.26 37.22 4.17
N HIS A 206 18.40 37.56 4.77
CA HIS A 206 18.73 38.85 5.37
C HIS A 206 18.95 39.96 4.33
N ALA A 207 19.70 39.70 3.24
CA ALA A 207 19.95 40.69 2.20
C ALA A 207 18.67 41.09 1.45
N LEU A 208 17.77 40.12 1.22
CA LEU A 208 16.49 40.38 0.58
C LEU A 208 15.50 41.10 1.51
N ALA A 209 15.49 40.74 2.81
CA ALA A 209 14.74 41.47 3.83
C ALA A 209 15.22 42.92 3.97
N ALA A 210 16.54 43.15 3.92
CA ALA A 210 17.14 44.49 3.95
C ALA A 210 16.77 45.31 2.69
N PHE A 211 16.77 44.70 1.50
CA PHE A 211 16.33 45.36 0.27
C PHE A 211 14.85 45.77 0.33
N THR A 212 13.97 44.92 0.86
CA THR A 212 12.55 45.29 1.06
C THR A 212 12.31 46.37 2.09
N ALA A 213 13.17 46.42 3.12
CA ALA A 213 13.10 47.44 4.16
C ALA A 213 13.72 48.78 3.70
N SER A 214 14.44 48.81 2.57
CA SER A 214 15.06 50.03 2.05
C SER A 214 14.03 50.95 1.38
N ALA A 215 14.25 52.27 1.51
CA ALA A 215 13.37 53.33 0.98
C ALA A 215 13.32 53.45 -0.56
N VAL A 216 13.84 52.45 -1.30
CA VAL A 216 13.96 52.47 -2.77
C VAL A 216 12.62 52.20 -3.47
N LEU A 217 11.62 51.60 -2.79
CA LEU A 217 10.33 51.24 -3.37
C LEU A 217 9.12 51.55 -2.44
N PRO A 218 8.92 52.81 -2.00
CA PRO A 218 7.93 53.15 -0.96
C PRO A 218 6.46 52.95 -1.39
N SER A 219 6.18 52.87 -2.69
CA SER A 219 4.82 52.65 -3.24
C SER A 219 4.56 51.23 -3.75
N CYS A 220 5.46 50.28 -3.50
CA CYS A 220 5.36 48.91 -4.01
C CYS A 220 4.86 47.93 -2.94
N SER A 221 3.80 47.18 -3.25
CA SER A 221 3.38 46.05 -2.40
C SER A 221 4.33 44.87 -2.61
N SER A 222 4.75 44.23 -1.53
CA SER A 222 5.75 43.17 -1.54
C SER A 222 5.16 41.89 -0.93
N LYS A 223 5.26 40.75 -1.63
CA LYS A 223 4.78 39.44 -1.13
C LYS A 223 5.88 38.38 -1.17
N PRO A 224 6.15 37.68 -0.05
CA PRO A 224 7.06 36.53 -0.05
C PRO A 224 6.47 35.34 -0.84
N ALA A 225 7.29 34.72 -1.68
CA ALA A 225 6.99 33.45 -2.34
C ALA A 225 7.81 32.29 -1.74
N ALA A 226 7.20 31.11 -1.64
CA ALA A 226 7.80 29.88 -1.13
C ALA A 226 8.72 29.23 -2.19
N ILE A 227 9.89 29.84 -2.42
CA ILE A 227 10.90 29.37 -3.36
C ILE A 227 12.17 29.07 -2.56
N HIS A 228 12.59 27.80 -2.53
CA HIS A 228 13.62 27.30 -1.62
C HIS A 228 15.04 27.15 -2.22
N ALA A 229 15.23 27.60 -3.47
CA ALA A 229 16.52 27.67 -4.14
C ALA A 229 16.59 28.88 -5.09
N LEU A 230 17.78 29.16 -5.64
CA LEU A 230 17.94 30.16 -6.70
C LEU A 230 17.50 29.57 -8.05
N TYR A 231 16.75 30.33 -8.82
CA TYR A 231 16.31 30.01 -10.18
C TYR A 231 16.61 31.22 -11.07
N HIS A 232 16.54 31.08 -12.39
CA HIS A 232 16.52 32.23 -13.31
C HIS A 232 17.64 33.26 -13.10
N ALA A 233 18.84 32.77 -12.78
CA ALA A 233 19.98 33.59 -12.41
C ALA A 233 21.18 33.24 -13.32
N PRO A 234 21.74 34.20 -14.08
CA PRO A 234 22.93 33.97 -14.89
C PRO A 234 24.13 33.44 -14.08
N ALA A 235 24.20 33.74 -12.78
CA ALA A 235 25.19 33.23 -11.85
C ALA A 235 25.16 31.68 -11.69
N LEU A 236 24.12 31.00 -12.16
CA LEU A 236 23.98 29.55 -12.13
C LEU A 236 24.58 28.85 -13.36
N LEU A 237 25.33 29.56 -14.22
CA LEU A 237 25.97 28.97 -15.41
C LEU A 237 26.83 27.73 -15.08
N HIS A 238 27.62 27.76 -14.01
CA HIS A 238 28.37 26.58 -13.55
C HIS A 238 27.47 25.45 -13.04
N THR A 239 26.28 25.79 -12.53
CA THR A 239 25.29 24.79 -12.10
C THR A 239 24.70 24.07 -13.31
N LYS A 240 24.45 24.77 -14.44
CA LYS A 240 24.02 24.15 -15.70
C LYS A 240 24.96 23.03 -16.13
N ALA A 241 26.26 23.33 -16.25
CA ALA A 241 27.26 22.34 -16.66
C ALA A 241 27.27 21.12 -15.73
N ALA A 242 27.20 21.34 -14.41
CA ALA A 242 27.17 20.25 -13.43
C ALA A 242 25.88 19.41 -13.49
N VAL A 243 24.73 20.02 -13.78
CA VAL A 243 23.47 19.30 -13.97
C VAL A 243 23.56 18.41 -15.20
N LEU A 244 23.98 18.95 -16.34
CA LEU A 244 24.08 18.19 -17.59
C LEU A 244 25.07 17.03 -17.47
N ALA A 245 26.24 17.25 -16.85
CA ALA A 245 27.20 16.18 -16.56
C ALA A 245 26.62 15.10 -15.62
N SER A 246 25.80 15.51 -14.65
CA SER A 246 25.12 14.59 -13.74
C SER A 246 24.05 13.75 -14.43
N LEU A 247 23.35 14.30 -15.44
CA LEU A 247 22.38 13.56 -16.25
C LEU A 247 23.10 12.54 -17.14
N ALA A 248 24.17 12.98 -17.83
CA ALA A 248 24.96 12.14 -18.72
C ALA A 248 25.60 10.94 -17.97
N SER A 249 26.26 11.21 -16.84
CA SER A 249 26.88 10.16 -16.02
C SER A 249 25.91 9.13 -15.43
N ARG A 250 24.61 9.46 -15.35
CA ARG A 250 23.56 8.58 -14.81
C ARG A 250 22.66 7.99 -15.90
N ALA A 251 23.03 8.18 -17.16
CA ALA A 251 22.26 7.75 -18.32
C ALA A 251 20.79 8.17 -18.23
N VAL A 252 20.53 9.40 -17.79
CA VAL A 252 19.17 9.98 -17.83
C VAL A 252 18.84 10.28 -19.29
N ARG A 253 17.78 9.67 -19.81
CA ARG A 253 17.38 9.79 -21.22
C ARG A 253 16.25 10.80 -21.35
N MET A 254 16.62 12.06 -21.52
CA MET A 254 15.66 13.12 -21.78
C MET A 254 15.12 13.02 -23.22
N PRO A 255 13.83 13.32 -23.46
CA PRO A 255 13.29 13.48 -24.81
C PRO A 255 14.08 14.49 -25.64
N ALA A 256 14.14 14.28 -26.95
CA ALA A 256 14.72 15.19 -27.94
C ALA A 256 13.65 16.13 -28.54
N TYR A 257 14.07 17.11 -29.34
CA TYR A 257 13.12 17.97 -30.07
C TYR A 257 12.25 17.18 -31.03
N THR A 258 12.78 16.12 -31.65
CA THR A 258 12.03 15.23 -32.55
C THR A 258 10.88 14.50 -31.87
N ASP A 259 10.87 14.42 -30.54
CA ASP A 259 9.79 13.81 -29.78
C ASP A 259 8.63 14.78 -29.51
N LEU A 260 8.76 16.08 -29.81
CA LEU A 260 7.71 17.07 -29.59
C LEU A 260 6.50 16.83 -30.49
N ALA A 261 5.48 16.17 -29.94
CA ALA A 261 4.20 15.93 -30.59
C ALA A 261 3.24 17.13 -30.51
N ARG A 262 3.50 18.08 -29.59
CA ARG A 262 2.68 19.25 -29.34
C ARG A 262 3.56 20.48 -29.12
N PRO A 263 3.11 21.70 -29.48
CA PRO A 263 3.92 22.90 -29.30
C PRO A 263 4.22 23.17 -27.82
N LEU A 264 5.49 23.04 -27.43
CA LEU A 264 5.99 23.51 -26.14
C LEU A 264 6.44 24.96 -26.30
N ARG A 265 5.83 25.90 -25.59
CA ARG A 265 6.25 27.32 -25.66
C ARG A 265 7.30 27.65 -24.61
N SER A 266 8.29 28.44 -25.01
CA SER A 266 9.34 28.94 -24.13
C SER A 266 8.78 29.95 -23.12
N PRO A 267 9.02 29.79 -21.80
CA PRO A 267 8.63 30.79 -20.80
C PRO A 267 9.47 32.09 -20.87
N ILE A 268 10.50 32.12 -21.73
CA ILE A 268 11.38 33.27 -21.93
C ILE A 268 10.88 34.14 -23.08
N THR A 269 10.60 33.50 -24.23
CA THR A 269 10.27 34.19 -25.50
C THR A 269 8.79 34.11 -25.86
N GLY A 270 8.03 33.17 -25.30
CA GLY A 270 6.63 32.90 -25.69
C GLY A 270 6.47 32.10 -26.98
N GLU A 271 7.54 31.94 -27.76
CA GLU A 271 7.53 31.20 -29.02
C GLU A 271 7.64 29.67 -28.79
N PRO A 272 7.15 28.85 -29.73
CA PRO A 272 7.39 27.40 -29.72
C PRO A 272 8.88 27.09 -29.68
N VAL A 273 9.23 26.05 -28.94
CA VAL A 273 10.59 25.54 -28.77
C VAL A 273 10.90 24.62 -29.94
N THR A 274 11.87 24.98 -30.79
CA THR A 274 12.25 24.26 -32.01
C THR A 274 13.76 23.98 -32.05
N GLU A 275 14.14 22.98 -32.85
CA GLU A 275 15.55 22.70 -33.15
C GLU A 275 16.02 23.67 -34.26
N ASP A 276 16.44 24.86 -33.86
CA ASP A 276 16.89 25.89 -34.79
C ASP A 276 18.39 25.68 -35.10
N GLU A 277 18.66 24.82 -36.10
CA GLU A 277 19.96 24.61 -36.77
C GLU A 277 21.02 23.72 -36.09
N ALA A 278 22.00 23.28 -36.90
CA ALA A 278 23.10 22.40 -36.48
C ALA A 278 23.99 23.07 -35.42
N GLY A 279 23.97 22.53 -34.20
CA GLY A 279 24.66 23.12 -33.04
C GLY A 279 23.71 23.75 -32.00
N ALA A 280 22.39 23.68 -32.21
CA ALA A 280 21.39 24.07 -31.23
C ALA A 280 21.53 23.28 -29.91
N PRO A 281 21.25 23.91 -28.75
CA PRO A 281 21.25 23.21 -27.47
C PRO A 281 20.19 22.13 -27.48
N THR A 282 20.51 20.94 -26.95
CA THR A 282 19.57 19.83 -26.77
C THR A 282 18.33 20.28 -25.98
N LEU A 283 17.20 19.58 -26.14
CA LEU A 283 15.98 19.92 -25.38
C LEU A 283 16.23 19.92 -23.86
N ALA A 284 17.09 19.04 -23.36
CA ALA A 284 17.54 19.04 -21.96
C ALA A 284 18.27 20.33 -21.57
N GLU A 285 19.16 20.84 -22.42
CA GLU A 285 19.86 22.11 -22.21
C GLU A 285 18.91 23.31 -22.24
N ALA A 286 17.95 23.32 -23.17
CA ALA A 286 16.92 24.34 -23.23
C ALA A 286 16.06 24.35 -21.96
N ILE A 287 15.68 23.18 -21.42
CA ILE A 287 14.97 23.08 -20.14
C ILE A 287 15.81 23.62 -18.97
N VAL A 288 17.12 23.32 -18.95
CA VAL A 288 18.02 23.92 -17.95
C VAL A 288 18.00 25.44 -18.07
N ASP A 289 18.10 25.98 -19.27
CA ASP A 289 18.13 27.43 -19.52
C ASP A 289 16.83 28.12 -19.08
N MET A 290 15.68 27.52 -19.40
CA MET A 290 14.33 27.98 -19.01
C MET A 290 14.06 27.89 -17.50
N THR A 291 14.79 27.04 -16.76
CA THR A 291 14.55 26.80 -15.33
C THR A 291 15.62 27.40 -14.41
N LEU A 292 16.86 27.54 -14.87
CA LEU A 292 18.02 27.95 -14.06
C LEU A 292 18.61 29.30 -14.47
N LEU A 293 18.69 29.63 -15.76
CA LEU A 293 19.52 30.76 -16.20
C LEU A 293 18.72 32.01 -16.54
N HIS A 294 17.62 31.85 -17.28
CA HIS A 294 16.91 32.99 -17.85
C HIS A 294 15.65 33.36 -17.07
N PRO A 295 15.29 34.66 -16.99
CA PRO A 295 14.07 35.10 -16.35
C PRO A 295 12.83 34.63 -17.10
N VAL A 296 11.82 34.20 -16.33
CA VAL A 296 10.47 33.94 -16.83
C VAL A 296 9.81 35.27 -17.23
N ASN A 297 9.31 35.37 -18.46
CA ASN A 297 8.72 36.59 -19.00
C ASN A 297 7.23 36.41 -19.29
N PHE A 298 6.42 36.51 -18.24
CA PHE A 298 4.97 36.28 -18.28
C PHE A 298 4.24 37.13 -19.34
N ASP A 299 4.55 38.43 -19.42
CA ASP A 299 3.89 39.34 -20.35
C ASP A 299 4.24 39.04 -21.82
N THR A 300 5.43 38.52 -22.07
CA THR A 300 5.82 38.06 -23.42
C THR A 300 5.08 36.79 -23.80
N VAL A 301 5.01 35.79 -22.90
CA VAL A 301 4.23 34.57 -23.14
C VAL A 301 2.74 34.89 -23.38
N ALA A 302 2.16 35.79 -22.59
CA ALA A 302 0.76 36.19 -22.76
C ALA A 302 0.51 36.90 -24.10
N ARG A 303 1.45 37.73 -24.58
CA ARG A 303 1.36 38.37 -25.90
C ARG A 303 1.48 37.37 -27.05
N ALA A 304 2.41 36.41 -26.95
CA ALA A 304 2.55 35.37 -27.96
C ALA A 304 1.29 34.51 -28.07
N LEU A 305 0.71 34.12 -26.92
CA LEU A 305 -0.57 33.40 -26.87
C LEU A 305 -1.71 34.21 -27.48
N HIS A 306 -1.80 35.50 -27.15
CA HIS A 306 -2.81 36.40 -27.72
C HIS A 306 -2.70 36.49 -29.23
N ALA A 307 -1.48 36.60 -29.76
CA ALA A 307 -1.22 36.65 -31.20
C ALA A 307 -1.58 35.33 -31.91
N SER A 308 -1.44 34.19 -31.24
CA SER A 308 -1.80 32.87 -31.78
C SER A 308 -3.30 32.51 -31.65
N ALA A 309 -4.07 33.29 -30.89
CA ALA A 309 -5.47 32.98 -30.62
C ALA A 309 -6.40 33.38 -31.77
N SER A 310 -7.35 32.50 -32.12
CA SER A 310 -8.41 32.84 -33.08
C SER A 310 -9.52 33.65 -32.39
N PRO A 311 -9.94 34.81 -32.93
CA PRO A 311 -11.04 35.59 -32.36
C PRO A 311 -12.44 34.97 -32.58
N SER A 312 -12.53 33.87 -33.33
CA SER A 312 -13.81 33.23 -33.71
C SER A 312 -14.46 32.36 -32.62
N ARG A 313 -13.72 32.02 -31.55
CA ARG A 313 -14.22 31.25 -30.41
C ARG A 313 -13.47 31.60 -29.13
N ALA A 314 -14.07 31.26 -27.99
CA ALA A 314 -13.41 31.43 -26.70
C ALA A 314 -12.07 30.67 -26.64
N PHE A 315 -11.03 31.36 -26.16
CA PHE A 315 -9.72 30.79 -25.88
C PHE A 315 -9.76 30.01 -24.57
N ARG A 316 -9.53 28.70 -24.64
CA ARG A 316 -9.73 27.75 -23.55
C ARG A 316 -8.40 27.41 -22.88
N VAL A 317 -8.27 27.70 -21.59
CA VAL A 317 -7.06 27.41 -20.81
C VAL A 317 -7.35 26.31 -19.79
N ALA A 318 -6.57 25.24 -19.81
CA ALA A 318 -6.56 24.23 -18.75
C ALA A 318 -5.45 24.55 -17.73
N ASN A 319 -5.85 24.90 -16.51
CA ASN A 319 -4.92 25.16 -15.41
C ASN A 319 -4.58 23.87 -14.68
N ILE A 320 -3.35 23.39 -14.84
CA ILE A 320 -2.85 22.18 -14.19
C ILE A 320 -2.15 22.51 -12.86
N GLY A 321 -1.48 23.66 -12.82
CA GLY A 321 -0.72 24.10 -11.67
C GLY A 321 -1.59 24.39 -10.44
N PRO A 322 -1.08 24.18 -9.21
CA PRO A 322 -1.85 24.41 -7.99
C PRO A 322 -2.45 25.81 -7.94
N GLY A 323 -3.77 25.90 -7.74
CA GLY A 323 -4.49 27.16 -7.54
C GLY A 323 -4.69 27.98 -8.83
N THR A 324 -5.48 29.05 -8.74
CA THR A 324 -6.00 29.75 -9.94
C THR A 324 -5.30 31.07 -10.27
N SER A 325 -4.27 31.48 -9.52
CA SER A 325 -3.69 32.82 -9.66
C SER A 325 -3.00 33.05 -11.00
N LEU A 326 -2.32 32.03 -11.51
CA LEU A 326 -1.60 32.09 -12.78
C LEU A 326 -2.59 32.15 -13.95
N ALA A 327 -3.53 31.21 -14.01
CA ALA A 327 -4.56 31.18 -15.04
C ALA A 327 -5.45 32.44 -15.04
N ARG A 328 -5.84 32.97 -13.87
CA ARG A 328 -6.54 34.27 -13.78
C ARG A 328 -5.70 35.46 -14.22
N SER A 329 -4.38 35.39 -14.06
CA SER A 329 -3.50 36.45 -14.58
C SER A 329 -3.39 36.35 -16.09
N LEU A 330 -3.33 35.13 -16.63
CA LEU A 330 -3.26 34.90 -18.08
C LEU A 330 -4.55 35.35 -18.76
N ALA A 331 -5.71 34.93 -18.24
CA ALA A 331 -7.02 35.34 -18.76
C ALA A 331 -7.20 36.87 -18.77
N ARG A 332 -6.63 37.60 -17.80
CA ARG A 332 -6.66 39.07 -17.79
C ARG A 332 -5.70 39.70 -18.80
N SER A 333 -4.56 39.07 -19.07
CA SER A 333 -3.59 39.57 -20.06
C SER A 333 -4.07 39.35 -21.49
N LEU A 334 -4.87 38.31 -21.74
CA LEU A 334 -5.54 38.01 -23.01
C LEU A 334 -6.78 38.90 -23.27
N HIS A 335 -6.66 40.20 -23.00
CA HIS A 335 -7.73 41.18 -23.16
C HIS A 335 -8.25 41.24 -24.62
N GLY A 336 -9.56 41.41 -24.78
CA GLY A 336 -10.21 41.45 -26.09
C GLY A 336 -10.54 40.08 -26.68
N LEU A 337 -10.14 38.98 -26.02
CA LEU A 337 -10.59 37.62 -26.32
C LEU A 337 -11.60 37.17 -25.26
N GLU A 338 -12.57 36.35 -25.65
CA GLU A 338 -13.34 35.58 -24.68
C GLU A 338 -12.44 34.45 -24.16
N VAL A 339 -12.19 34.37 -22.85
CA VAL A 339 -11.28 33.36 -22.26
C VAL A 339 -12.04 32.50 -21.26
N SER A 340 -12.02 31.19 -21.47
CA SER A 340 -12.57 30.20 -20.54
C SER A 340 -11.45 29.45 -19.85
N VAL A 341 -11.44 29.44 -18.51
CA VAL A 341 -10.44 28.72 -17.72
C VAL A 341 -11.09 27.49 -17.07
N ALA A 342 -10.61 26.30 -17.42
CA ALA A 342 -10.92 25.08 -16.68
C ALA A 342 -9.85 24.86 -15.61
N ASP A 343 -10.25 24.87 -14.34
CA ASP A 343 -9.33 24.65 -13.22
C ASP A 343 -9.20 23.16 -12.88
N TRP A 344 -8.25 22.48 -13.51
CA TRP A 344 -7.96 21.08 -13.23
C TRP A 344 -7.15 20.88 -11.95
N SER A 345 -6.70 21.96 -11.31
CA SER A 345 -5.92 21.91 -10.07
C SER A 345 -6.75 21.65 -8.81
N SER A 346 -8.05 21.98 -8.85
CA SER A 346 -8.94 21.94 -7.68
C SER A 346 -10.27 21.21 -7.91
N THR A 347 -10.55 20.79 -9.15
CA THR A 347 -11.78 20.07 -9.52
C THR A 347 -11.69 18.60 -9.12
N THR A 348 -12.69 18.11 -8.39
CA THR A 348 -12.86 16.68 -8.09
C THR A 348 -13.35 15.97 -9.35
N THR A 349 -12.66 14.92 -9.78
CA THR A 349 -12.94 14.22 -11.04
C THR A 349 -14.33 13.57 -11.01
N SER A 350 -15.36 14.22 -11.57
CA SER A 350 -16.67 13.62 -11.84
C SER A 350 -16.66 12.98 -13.24
N ARG A 351 -16.03 11.81 -13.38
CA ARG A 351 -16.22 10.95 -14.57
C ARG A 351 -17.47 10.06 -14.47
N ALA A 352 -18.28 10.19 -13.41
CA ALA A 352 -19.52 9.45 -13.19
C ALA A 352 -20.82 10.16 -13.64
N SER A 353 -20.75 11.24 -14.42
CA SER A 353 -21.96 11.97 -14.85
C SER A 353 -21.79 12.61 -16.23
N ALA A 354 -21.90 11.80 -17.29
CA ALA A 354 -22.36 12.24 -18.61
C ALA A 354 -22.55 11.02 -19.54
N ALA A 355 -23.65 10.28 -19.36
CA ALA A 355 -24.36 9.54 -20.42
C ALA A 355 -25.58 8.84 -19.81
N ALA A 356 -26.59 9.62 -19.42
CA ALA A 356 -27.96 9.12 -19.39
C ALA A 356 -28.62 9.68 -20.65
N PHE A 357 -28.82 8.84 -21.67
CA PHE A 357 -30.11 8.59 -22.30
C PHE A 357 -29.99 7.57 -23.44
N THR A 358 -30.96 6.66 -23.43
CA THR A 358 -31.41 5.69 -24.46
C THR A 358 -30.80 4.27 -24.51
N THR A 359 -31.74 3.36 -24.23
CA THR A 359 -31.86 1.93 -24.53
C THR A 359 -31.21 0.90 -23.59
N SER A 360 -32.10 0.04 -23.11
CA SER A 360 -31.99 -0.91 -22.02
C SER A 360 -31.16 -2.15 -22.36
N VAL A 361 -30.14 -2.41 -21.54
CA VAL A 361 -29.81 -3.74 -21.02
C VAL A 361 -29.37 -3.53 -19.57
N LYS A 362 -29.91 -4.32 -18.63
CA LYS A 362 -29.58 -4.27 -17.20
C LYS A 362 -28.06 -4.44 -17.03
N ALA A 363 -27.37 -3.37 -16.66
CA ALA A 363 -25.93 -3.38 -16.41
C ALA A 363 -25.64 -3.33 -14.90
N ALA A 364 -24.83 -4.28 -14.46
CA ALA A 364 -24.20 -4.29 -13.14
C ALA A 364 -23.34 -3.03 -12.96
N LYS A 365 -23.36 -2.49 -11.73
CA LYS A 365 -22.60 -1.31 -11.32
C LYS A 365 -21.10 -1.65 -11.34
N PHE A 366 -20.31 -0.89 -12.10
CA PHE A 366 -18.86 -0.83 -11.90
C PHE A 366 -18.55 0.30 -10.91
N ASP A 367 -18.11 -0.10 -9.73
CA ASP A 367 -17.66 0.77 -8.63
C ASP A 367 -16.25 1.34 -8.89
N ASP A 368 -16.04 2.53 -8.33
CA ASP A 368 -14.86 3.40 -8.40
C ASP A 368 -13.55 2.73 -7.92
N ALA A 369 -12.40 3.17 -8.42
CA ALA A 369 -11.14 2.42 -8.41
C ALA A 369 -10.58 2.04 -7.01
N ARG A 370 -10.36 0.73 -6.82
CA ARG A 370 -9.52 0.06 -5.79
C ARG A 370 -9.86 0.29 -4.31
N GLN A 371 -11.11 0.11 -3.91
CA GLN A 371 -11.27 -0.93 -2.89
C GLN A 371 -11.09 -2.25 -3.64
N ARG A 372 -10.11 -3.09 -3.25
CA ARG A 372 -10.20 -4.50 -3.64
C ARG A 372 -11.60 -4.92 -3.22
N GLU A 373 -12.36 -5.45 -4.16
CA GLU A 373 -13.71 -5.87 -3.87
C GLU A 373 -13.66 -6.76 -2.62
N PRO A 374 -14.41 -6.42 -1.56
CA PRO A 374 -14.38 -7.24 -0.36
C PRO A 374 -14.79 -8.67 -0.67
N ILE A 375 -14.24 -9.61 0.10
CA ILE A 375 -14.58 -11.03 -0.07
C ILE A 375 -15.60 -11.40 1.00
N ALA A 376 -16.73 -11.94 0.58
CA ALA A 376 -17.74 -12.50 1.46
C ALA A 376 -17.34 -13.90 1.90
N VAL A 377 -17.53 -14.19 3.18
CA VAL A 377 -17.54 -15.55 3.72
C VAL A 377 -18.99 -16.01 3.72
N VAL A 378 -19.32 -16.97 2.86
CA VAL A 378 -20.72 -17.42 2.64
C VAL A 378 -21.01 -18.77 3.28
N GLY A 379 -19.96 -19.54 3.61
CA GLY A 379 -20.07 -20.79 4.35
C GLY A 379 -18.84 -21.03 5.22
N MET A 380 -19.02 -21.81 6.28
CA MET A 380 -17.96 -22.17 7.22
C MET A 380 -18.26 -23.53 7.84
N ALA A 381 -17.22 -24.34 8.03
CA ALA A 381 -17.26 -25.45 8.97
C ALA A 381 -15.94 -25.58 9.72
N VAL A 382 -16.02 -26.11 10.93
CA VAL A 382 -14.86 -26.36 11.80
C VAL A 382 -15.01 -27.70 12.50
N ASN A 383 -13.89 -28.36 12.76
CA ASN A 383 -13.76 -29.46 13.70
C ASN A 383 -12.53 -29.17 14.57
N LEU A 384 -12.74 -28.93 15.86
CA LEU A 384 -11.74 -28.45 16.81
C LEU A 384 -11.86 -29.25 18.12
N PRO A 385 -10.85 -29.23 18.99
CA PRO A 385 -10.93 -29.89 20.30
C PRO A 385 -12.19 -29.45 21.06
N GLY A 386 -12.97 -30.42 21.55
CA GLY A 386 -14.23 -30.17 22.26
C GLY A 386 -15.34 -29.53 21.43
N ALA A 387 -15.18 -29.38 20.11
CA ALA A 387 -16.10 -28.68 19.23
C ALA A 387 -16.11 -29.29 17.82
N LYS A 388 -17.06 -30.20 17.56
CA LYS A 388 -17.24 -30.86 16.26
C LYS A 388 -17.82 -29.97 15.15
N ASP A 389 -18.33 -28.79 15.52
CA ASP A 389 -18.99 -27.83 14.64
C ASP A 389 -18.91 -26.41 15.23
N ALA A 390 -19.43 -25.43 14.49
CA ALA A 390 -19.36 -24.01 14.85
C ALA A 390 -20.19 -23.65 16.11
N ASP A 391 -21.32 -24.33 16.36
CA ASP A 391 -22.13 -24.09 17.55
C ASP A 391 -21.50 -24.72 18.80
N GLY A 392 -20.84 -25.88 18.65
CA GLY A 392 -19.97 -26.46 19.67
C GLY A 392 -18.81 -25.54 20.02
N LEU A 393 -18.15 -24.93 19.02
CA LEU A 393 -17.10 -23.95 19.25
C LEU A 393 -17.63 -22.74 20.05
N TRP A 394 -18.78 -22.20 19.66
CA TRP A 394 -19.38 -21.08 20.41
C TRP A 394 -19.66 -21.47 21.87
N SER A 395 -20.30 -22.62 22.09
CA SER A 395 -20.64 -23.11 23.42
C SER A 395 -19.39 -23.27 24.30
N LEU A 396 -18.29 -23.78 23.73
CA LEU A 396 -17.01 -23.91 24.40
C LEU A 396 -16.42 -22.55 24.80
N LEU A 397 -16.45 -21.57 23.88
CA LEU A 397 -15.92 -20.23 24.10
C LEU A 397 -16.74 -19.44 25.12
N GLU A 398 -18.07 -19.49 25.02
CA GLU A 398 -19.00 -18.78 25.90
C GLU A 398 -18.90 -19.28 27.35
N ASN A 399 -18.76 -20.59 27.54
CA ASN A 399 -18.58 -21.20 28.86
C ASN A 399 -17.14 -21.12 29.38
N GLY A 400 -16.22 -20.54 28.60
CA GLY A 400 -14.83 -20.38 29.01
C GLY A 400 -14.11 -21.70 29.27
N LEU A 401 -14.34 -22.71 28.43
CA LEU A 401 -13.78 -24.05 28.62
C LEU A 401 -12.35 -24.17 28.05
N ASN A 402 -11.53 -24.98 28.74
CA ASN A 402 -10.18 -25.38 28.34
C ASN A 402 -10.19 -26.84 27.87
N THR A 403 -9.62 -27.12 26.71
CA THR A 403 -9.62 -28.48 26.11
C THR A 403 -8.33 -29.26 26.32
N VAL A 404 -7.40 -28.71 27.09
CA VAL A 404 -6.12 -29.38 27.35
C VAL A 404 -6.37 -30.73 28.01
N SER A 405 -5.74 -31.75 27.45
CA SER A 405 -5.78 -33.12 27.93
C SER A 405 -4.41 -33.79 27.74
N GLU A 406 -4.24 -34.97 28.35
CA GLU A 406 -3.08 -35.79 28.03
C GLU A 406 -3.19 -36.39 26.62
N ILE A 407 -2.04 -36.63 25.97
CA ILE A 407 -1.99 -37.26 24.64
C ILE A 407 -2.73 -38.61 24.68
N PRO A 408 -3.79 -38.79 23.88
CA PRO A 408 -4.54 -40.03 23.83
C PRO A 408 -3.67 -41.21 23.35
N GLN A 409 -3.88 -42.39 23.94
CA GLN A 409 -3.12 -43.60 23.56
C GLN A 409 -3.31 -44.01 22.09
N ASN A 410 -4.44 -43.64 21.48
CA ASN A 410 -4.70 -43.89 20.06
C ASN A 410 -4.00 -42.89 19.11
N ARG A 411 -3.26 -41.88 19.62
CA ARG A 411 -2.33 -41.08 18.79
C ARG A 411 -0.95 -41.73 18.78
N PHE A 412 -0.36 -41.88 19.96
CA PHE A 412 0.86 -42.65 20.20
C PHE A 412 1.03 -42.88 21.71
N SER A 413 1.80 -43.91 22.08
CA SER A 413 2.01 -44.22 23.50
C SER A 413 3.08 -43.33 24.13
N VAL A 414 2.68 -42.42 25.01
CA VAL A 414 3.60 -41.55 25.78
C VAL A 414 4.62 -42.36 26.58
N ALA A 415 4.23 -43.54 27.09
CA ALA A 415 5.10 -44.41 27.88
C ALA A 415 6.36 -44.85 27.12
N GLN A 416 6.28 -45.01 25.79
CA GLN A 416 7.44 -45.38 24.95
C GLN A 416 8.50 -44.29 24.86
N TYR A 417 8.15 -43.05 25.21
CA TYR A 417 9.03 -41.88 25.14
C TYR A 417 9.31 -41.26 26.52
N ASN A 418 8.87 -41.92 27.60
CA ASN A 418 9.10 -41.49 28.98
C ASN A 418 10.46 -42.00 29.50
N ASN A 419 11.56 -41.65 28.81
CA ASN A 419 12.92 -42.00 29.22
C ASN A 419 13.72 -40.73 29.51
N ALA A 420 13.89 -40.40 30.79
CA ALA A 420 14.62 -39.21 31.22
C ALA A 420 16.06 -39.22 30.67
N GLY A 421 16.42 -38.19 29.90
CA GLY A 421 17.75 -38.05 29.29
C GLY A 421 17.91 -38.67 27.89
N GLY A 422 16.88 -39.39 27.38
CA GLY A 422 16.91 -39.98 26.05
C GLY A 422 16.85 -38.96 24.90
N LYS A 423 17.50 -39.27 23.77
CA LYS A 423 17.42 -38.46 22.53
C LYS A 423 15.99 -38.36 21.96
N ARG A 424 15.07 -39.22 22.36
CA ARG A 424 13.65 -39.19 21.95
C ARG A 424 12.68 -38.99 23.13
N ALA A 425 13.17 -38.45 24.25
CA ALA A 425 12.35 -38.22 25.43
C ALA A 425 11.27 -37.14 25.17
N LEU A 426 10.02 -37.45 25.51
CA LEU A 426 8.96 -36.44 25.62
C LEU A 426 9.04 -35.78 27.00
N LYS A 427 9.04 -34.44 27.05
CA LYS A 427 8.98 -33.72 28.32
C LYS A 427 7.62 -33.13 28.64
N THR A 428 6.77 -32.94 27.63
CA THR A 428 5.35 -32.62 27.80
C THR A 428 4.50 -33.78 27.32
N LYS A 429 3.37 -33.99 28.01
CA LYS A 429 2.37 -35.02 27.71
C LYS A 429 1.01 -34.41 27.35
N PHE A 430 0.95 -33.10 27.18
CA PHE A 430 -0.31 -32.36 26.99
C PHE A 430 -0.55 -31.99 25.53
N GLY A 431 -1.81 -31.89 25.16
CA GLY A 431 -2.28 -31.45 23.86
C GLY A 431 -3.75 -31.09 23.89
N ASN A 432 -4.30 -30.75 22.72
CA ASN A 432 -5.73 -30.52 22.52
C ASN A 432 -6.12 -31.31 21.27
N PHE A 433 -7.08 -32.22 21.39
CA PHE A 433 -7.32 -33.25 20.39
C PHE A 433 -8.76 -33.19 19.89
N MET A 434 -8.93 -33.40 18.58
CA MET A 434 -10.23 -33.63 18.00
C MET A 434 -10.73 -35.01 18.41
N ASP A 435 -12.06 -35.15 18.48
CA ASP A 435 -12.69 -36.44 18.66
C ASP A 435 -12.57 -37.26 17.38
N ALA A 436 -12.04 -38.49 17.49
CA ALA A 436 -11.97 -39.49 16.42
C ALA A 436 -11.51 -38.97 15.04
N PRO A 437 -10.31 -38.38 14.88
CA PRO A 437 -9.82 -37.91 13.57
C PRO A 437 -9.57 -39.04 12.56
N ASP A 438 -9.57 -40.29 13.02
CA ASP A 438 -9.49 -41.51 12.22
C ASP A 438 -10.86 -41.97 11.68
N ALA A 439 -11.98 -41.45 12.19
CA ALA A 439 -13.32 -41.75 11.68
C ALA A 439 -13.56 -41.09 10.32
N PHE A 440 -14.10 -41.85 9.36
CA PHE A 440 -14.36 -41.38 8.00
C PHE A 440 -15.42 -42.22 7.28
N ASP A 441 -16.43 -41.54 6.72
CA ASP A 441 -17.40 -42.17 5.83
C ASP A 441 -16.83 -42.33 4.42
N ASN A 442 -16.08 -43.41 4.23
CA ASN A 442 -15.45 -43.72 2.94
C ASN A 442 -16.48 -43.99 1.83
N ALA A 443 -17.65 -44.55 2.17
CA ALA A 443 -18.67 -44.89 1.19
C ALA A 443 -19.31 -43.63 0.61
N PHE A 444 -19.59 -42.63 1.44
CA PHE A 444 -20.09 -41.33 1.02
C PHE A 444 -19.18 -40.67 -0.04
N PHE A 445 -17.86 -40.66 0.22
CA PHE A 445 -16.87 -40.10 -0.71
C PHE A 445 -16.44 -41.05 -1.84
N ARG A 446 -17.08 -42.23 -1.97
CA ARG A 446 -16.76 -43.26 -2.98
C ARG A 446 -15.30 -43.74 -2.93
N ILE A 447 -14.74 -43.80 -1.73
CA ILE A 447 -13.38 -44.25 -1.45
C ILE A 447 -13.44 -45.67 -0.90
N SER A 448 -12.57 -46.56 -1.39
CA SER A 448 -12.57 -47.94 -0.89
C SER A 448 -12.07 -48.00 0.57
N PRO A 449 -12.50 -48.98 1.38
CA PRO A 449 -11.97 -49.16 2.73
C PRO A 449 -10.45 -49.38 2.77
N ARG A 450 -9.86 -49.90 1.68
CA ARG A 450 -8.42 -50.06 1.55
C ARG A 450 -7.71 -48.73 1.37
N GLU A 451 -8.21 -47.89 0.47
CA GLU A 451 -7.66 -46.54 0.26
C GLU A 451 -7.81 -45.67 1.51
N ALA A 452 -8.99 -45.69 2.14
CA ALA A 452 -9.28 -44.89 3.33
C ALA A 452 -8.31 -45.16 4.50
N ARG A 453 -7.80 -46.40 4.64
CA ARG A 453 -6.78 -46.73 5.65
C ARG A 453 -5.42 -46.09 5.35
N SER A 454 -5.06 -45.98 4.08
CA SER A 454 -3.80 -45.36 3.65
C SER A 454 -3.87 -43.83 3.59
N MET A 455 -5.06 -43.23 3.70
CA MET A 455 -5.23 -41.78 3.73
C MET A 455 -4.83 -41.17 5.07
N ASP A 456 -3.98 -40.14 5.02
CA ASP A 456 -3.70 -39.26 6.15
C ASP A 456 -5.04 -38.78 6.76
N PRO A 457 -5.26 -38.94 8.08
CA PRO A 457 -6.40 -38.35 8.80
C PRO A 457 -6.68 -36.89 8.41
N GLN A 458 -5.66 -36.09 8.10
CA GLN A 458 -5.82 -34.71 7.62
C GLN A 458 -6.64 -34.64 6.33
N GLN A 459 -6.43 -35.55 5.38
CA GLN A 459 -7.22 -35.62 4.13
C GLN A 459 -8.68 -36.00 4.42
N ARG A 460 -8.90 -36.95 5.33
CA ARG A 460 -10.23 -37.44 5.71
C ARG A 460 -11.05 -36.38 6.45
N VAL A 461 -10.43 -35.67 7.38
CA VAL A 461 -11.05 -34.55 8.10
C VAL A 461 -11.37 -33.40 7.14
N LEU A 462 -10.46 -33.07 6.22
CA LEU A 462 -10.70 -32.03 5.21
C LEU A 462 -11.93 -32.33 4.35
N LEU A 463 -12.08 -33.57 3.86
CA LEU A 463 -13.24 -33.94 3.04
C LEU A 463 -14.56 -33.75 3.80
N GLN A 464 -14.63 -34.18 5.05
CA GLN A 464 -15.82 -34.03 5.89
C GLN A 464 -16.12 -32.55 6.19
N VAL A 465 -15.10 -31.79 6.60
CA VAL A 465 -15.27 -30.36 6.92
C VAL A 465 -15.57 -29.55 5.66
N ALA A 466 -15.01 -29.91 4.50
CA ALA A 466 -15.31 -29.26 3.24
C ALA A 466 -16.76 -29.48 2.83
N HIS A 467 -17.25 -30.72 2.97
CA HIS A 467 -18.66 -31.03 2.72
C HIS A 467 -19.57 -30.16 3.60
N HIS A 468 -19.34 -30.09 4.91
CA HIS A 468 -20.13 -29.24 5.80
C HIS A 468 -19.99 -27.73 5.50
N ALA A 469 -18.82 -27.27 5.05
CA ALA A 469 -18.63 -25.86 4.68
C ALA A 469 -19.41 -25.50 3.42
N LEU A 470 -19.43 -26.40 2.43
CA LEU A 470 -20.21 -26.27 1.19
C LEU A 470 -21.72 -26.34 1.48
N GLU A 471 -22.15 -27.26 2.34
CA GLU A 471 -23.54 -27.31 2.81
C GLU A 471 -23.94 -26.02 3.55
N SER A 472 -23.07 -25.51 4.43
CA SER A 472 -23.29 -24.23 5.12
C SER A 472 -23.37 -23.05 4.15
N ALA A 473 -22.73 -23.12 2.98
CA ALA A 473 -22.82 -22.10 1.93
C ALA A 473 -24.08 -22.23 1.08
N GLY A 474 -24.78 -23.37 1.15
CA GLY A 474 -25.85 -23.71 0.20
C GLY A 474 -25.33 -24.05 -1.19
N TYR A 475 -24.04 -24.45 -1.31
CA TYR A 475 -23.41 -24.73 -2.60
C TYR A 475 -24.09 -25.89 -3.32
N VAL A 476 -24.47 -25.64 -4.58
CA VAL A 476 -24.93 -26.67 -5.51
C VAL A 476 -24.10 -26.53 -6.79
N PRO A 477 -23.51 -27.60 -7.35
CA PRO A 477 -22.79 -27.49 -8.61
C PRO A 477 -23.65 -26.84 -9.70
N ASN A 478 -23.19 -25.71 -10.26
CA ASN A 478 -23.93 -24.87 -11.21
C ASN A 478 -25.26 -24.30 -10.68
N GLY A 479 -25.44 -24.20 -9.36
CA GLY A 479 -26.61 -23.61 -8.71
C GLY A 479 -26.68 -22.09 -8.89
N ALA A 480 -25.52 -21.45 -9.03
CA ALA A 480 -25.37 -20.04 -9.35
C ALA A 480 -24.16 -19.81 -10.29
N PRO A 481 -24.09 -18.67 -11.00
CA PRO A 481 -22.96 -18.36 -11.89
C PRO A 481 -21.58 -18.48 -11.25
N SER A 482 -21.42 -18.10 -9.99
CA SER A 482 -20.14 -18.23 -9.28
C SER A 482 -19.83 -19.66 -8.80
N GLU A 483 -20.82 -20.55 -8.81
CA GLU A 483 -20.75 -21.94 -8.35
C GLU A 483 -20.43 -22.94 -9.47
N ASP A 484 -19.93 -22.43 -10.60
CA ASP A 484 -19.38 -23.22 -11.69
C ASP A 484 -18.17 -24.04 -11.17
N PRO A 485 -18.26 -25.38 -11.14
CA PRO A 485 -17.17 -26.24 -10.69
C PRO A 485 -15.87 -26.01 -11.46
N ASP A 486 -15.93 -25.61 -12.74
CA ASP A 486 -14.73 -25.39 -13.55
C ASP A 486 -13.91 -24.18 -13.10
N THR A 487 -14.54 -23.26 -12.36
CA THR A 487 -13.90 -22.05 -11.82
C THR A 487 -13.85 -22.04 -10.30
N PHE A 488 -14.24 -23.13 -9.63
CA PHE A 488 -14.19 -23.26 -8.18
C PHE A 488 -12.80 -23.68 -7.72
N ALA A 489 -12.21 -22.97 -6.76
CA ALA A 489 -10.84 -23.20 -6.31
C ALA A 489 -10.74 -23.83 -4.92
N ALA A 490 -9.62 -24.49 -4.61
CA ALA A 490 -9.33 -25.09 -3.31
C ALA A 490 -7.93 -24.71 -2.79
N TYR A 491 -7.88 -24.06 -1.62
CA TYR A 491 -6.64 -23.63 -0.97
C TYR A 491 -6.53 -24.19 0.44
N VAL A 492 -5.55 -25.07 0.69
CA VAL A 492 -5.42 -25.77 1.97
C VAL A 492 -4.09 -25.46 2.64
N GLY A 493 -4.16 -24.93 3.87
CA GLY A 493 -3.01 -24.74 4.74
C GLY A 493 -2.68 -26.00 5.54
N VAL A 494 -1.42 -26.44 5.51
CA VAL A 494 -0.89 -27.59 6.27
C VAL A 494 0.59 -27.35 6.59
N ALA A 495 1.10 -27.93 7.68
CA ALA A 495 2.53 -27.80 8.04
C ALA A 495 3.17 -29.14 8.50
N THR A 496 2.37 -30.20 8.62
CA THR A 496 2.81 -31.49 9.14
C THR A 496 2.37 -32.63 8.22
N ASN A 497 3.09 -33.75 8.29
CA ASN A 497 2.82 -34.95 7.52
C ASN A 497 3.19 -36.20 8.34
N ASP A 498 2.59 -36.31 9.52
CA ASP A 498 2.94 -37.33 10.51
C ASP A 498 2.58 -38.74 10.01
N TYR A 499 1.57 -38.87 9.15
CA TYR A 499 1.05 -40.17 8.72
C TYR A 499 2.04 -40.97 7.86
N VAL A 500 3.00 -40.30 7.21
CA VAL A 500 4.15 -40.95 6.55
C VAL A 500 4.89 -41.87 7.53
N MET A 501 5.08 -41.44 8.78
CA MET A 501 5.76 -42.26 9.78
C MET A 501 4.93 -43.47 10.21
N ASN A 502 3.61 -43.33 10.23
CA ASN A 502 2.70 -44.40 10.62
C ASN A 502 2.61 -45.49 9.54
N LEU A 503 2.66 -45.11 8.27
CA LEU A 503 2.57 -46.06 7.13
C LEU A 503 3.91 -46.56 6.62
N ARG A 504 5.05 -46.12 7.18
CA ARG A 504 6.39 -46.41 6.62
C ARG A 504 6.70 -47.90 6.42
N ASN A 505 6.08 -48.77 7.22
CA ASN A 505 6.26 -50.23 7.15
C ASN A 505 5.13 -50.94 6.38
N ASP A 506 4.06 -50.22 6.03
CA ASP A 506 2.85 -50.72 5.40
C ASP A 506 2.58 -49.97 4.08
N VAL A 507 3.63 -49.84 3.25
CA VAL A 507 3.57 -49.14 1.97
C VAL A 507 2.74 -49.96 0.98
N ASP A 508 1.60 -49.41 0.57
CA ASP A 508 0.71 -50.02 -0.43
C ASP A 508 0.47 -49.09 -1.64
N VAL A 509 -0.41 -49.50 -2.56
CA VAL A 509 -0.69 -48.76 -3.80
C VAL A 509 -1.24 -47.35 -3.55
N TYR A 510 -1.84 -47.10 -2.37
CA TYR A 510 -2.42 -45.83 -1.99
C TYR A 510 -1.50 -44.98 -1.13
N TYR A 511 -0.30 -45.47 -0.77
CA TYR A 511 0.66 -44.75 0.08
C TYR A 511 0.92 -43.34 -0.46
N SER A 512 1.31 -43.21 -1.73
CA SER A 512 1.61 -41.91 -2.34
C SER A 512 0.41 -40.97 -2.33
N THR A 513 -0.77 -41.44 -2.75
CA THR A 513 -2.00 -40.63 -2.77
C THR A 513 -2.52 -40.29 -1.38
N GLY A 514 -2.21 -41.12 -0.39
CA GLY A 514 -2.65 -41.00 0.98
C GLY A 514 -1.76 -40.12 1.85
N THR A 515 -0.48 -39.92 1.49
CA THR A 515 0.47 -39.15 2.31
C THR A 515 1.10 -37.95 1.62
N LEU A 516 1.07 -37.83 0.29
CA LEU A 516 1.60 -36.63 -0.37
C LEU A 516 0.68 -35.44 -0.08
N GLN A 517 1.27 -34.34 0.40
CA GLN A 517 0.52 -33.15 0.81
C GLN A 517 -0.32 -32.57 -0.33
N ALA A 518 0.13 -32.63 -1.60
CA ALA A 518 -0.63 -32.16 -2.75
C ALA A 518 -2.06 -32.75 -2.87
N PHE A 519 -2.28 -33.96 -2.34
CA PHE A 519 -3.60 -34.59 -2.32
C PHE A 519 -4.56 -34.00 -1.28
N LEU A 520 -4.11 -33.13 -0.38
CA LEU A 520 -4.98 -32.43 0.58
C LEU A 520 -5.96 -31.50 -0.14
N SER A 521 -5.49 -30.63 -1.03
CA SER A 521 -6.37 -29.83 -1.89
C SER A 521 -6.89 -30.65 -3.08
N GLY A 522 -6.03 -31.49 -3.68
CA GLY A 522 -6.41 -32.31 -4.84
C GLY A 522 -7.58 -33.26 -4.60
N LYS A 523 -7.70 -33.88 -3.41
CA LYS A 523 -8.85 -34.73 -3.09
C LYS A 523 -10.13 -33.93 -2.84
N LEU A 524 -10.05 -32.69 -2.34
CA LEU A 524 -11.22 -31.80 -2.29
C LEU A 524 -11.71 -31.54 -3.72
N SER A 525 -10.81 -31.09 -4.59
CA SER A 525 -11.15 -30.80 -5.99
C SER A 525 -11.70 -32.02 -6.71
N TYR A 526 -11.10 -33.19 -6.51
CA TYR A 526 -11.58 -34.44 -7.09
C TYR A 526 -12.94 -34.88 -6.55
N ALA A 527 -13.17 -34.79 -5.23
CA ALA A 527 -14.41 -35.24 -4.61
C ALA A 527 -15.62 -34.37 -4.99
N PHE A 528 -15.41 -33.06 -5.13
CA PHE A 528 -16.48 -32.09 -5.42
C PHE A 528 -16.52 -31.62 -6.87
N GLY A 529 -15.59 -32.08 -7.73
CA GLY A 529 -15.56 -31.77 -9.16
C GLY A 529 -15.02 -30.38 -9.50
N PHE A 530 -14.15 -29.82 -8.65
CA PHE A 530 -13.58 -28.49 -8.87
C PHE A 530 -12.42 -28.53 -9.86
N SER A 531 -12.44 -27.68 -10.89
CA SER A 531 -11.36 -27.54 -11.89
C SER A 531 -10.56 -26.24 -11.76
N GLY A 532 -10.91 -25.35 -10.83
CA GLY A 532 -10.14 -24.14 -10.55
C GLY A 532 -8.82 -24.42 -9.83
N PRO A 533 -8.05 -23.36 -9.48
CA PRO A 533 -6.77 -23.52 -8.79
C PRO A 533 -6.85 -24.39 -7.53
N SER A 534 -5.96 -25.37 -7.42
CA SER A 534 -5.92 -26.31 -6.29
C SER A 534 -4.52 -26.32 -5.67
N MET A 535 -4.35 -25.73 -4.49
CA MET A 535 -3.03 -25.48 -3.90
C MET A 535 -2.97 -25.86 -2.42
N VAL A 536 -1.78 -26.35 -2.03
CA VAL A 536 -1.41 -26.60 -0.64
C VAL A 536 -0.34 -25.61 -0.25
N ILE A 537 -0.50 -25.01 0.93
CA ILE A 537 0.32 -23.91 1.41
C ILE A 537 0.89 -24.28 2.78
N ASP A 538 2.22 -24.19 2.88
CA ASP A 538 2.93 -24.33 4.15
C ASP A 538 3.69 -23.04 4.46
N THR A 539 3.18 -22.33 5.46
CA THR A 539 3.84 -21.20 6.11
C THR A 539 3.84 -21.41 7.63
N ALA A 540 4.01 -22.68 8.05
CA ALA A 540 3.94 -23.14 9.42
C ALA A 540 2.63 -22.73 10.13
N CYS A 541 2.71 -22.01 11.24
CA CYS A 541 1.58 -21.59 12.08
C CYS A 541 0.59 -20.64 11.39
N SER A 542 0.96 -20.05 10.24
CA SER A 542 0.13 -19.11 9.48
C SER A 542 -0.56 -19.73 8.26
N SER A 543 -0.34 -21.02 7.99
CA SER A 543 -0.71 -21.67 6.72
C SER A 543 -2.19 -21.47 6.33
N SER A 544 -3.14 -21.66 7.25
CA SER A 544 -4.57 -21.47 6.94
C SER A 544 -4.95 -20.03 6.59
N ILE A 545 -4.37 -19.03 7.27
CA ILE A 545 -4.69 -17.63 6.92
C ILE A 545 -4.02 -17.22 5.62
N ILE A 546 -2.86 -17.79 5.28
CA ILE A 546 -2.22 -17.58 3.98
C ILE A 546 -2.98 -18.31 2.87
N ALA A 547 -3.58 -19.46 3.13
CA ALA A 547 -4.50 -20.12 2.20
C ALA A 547 -5.72 -19.25 1.88
N ILE A 548 -6.31 -18.64 2.91
CA ILE A 548 -7.40 -17.66 2.74
C ILE A 548 -6.90 -16.40 2.00
N TYR A 549 -5.68 -15.92 2.28
CA TYR A 549 -5.07 -14.82 1.52
C TYR A 549 -4.99 -15.15 0.03
N GLN A 550 -4.49 -16.34 -0.34
CA GLN A 550 -4.38 -16.73 -1.74
C GLN A 550 -5.74 -16.88 -2.41
N ALA A 551 -6.73 -17.44 -1.72
CA ALA A 551 -8.11 -17.50 -2.22
C ALA A 551 -8.68 -16.10 -2.47
N CYS A 552 -8.50 -15.16 -1.54
CA CYS A 552 -8.92 -13.76 -1.72
C CYS A 552 -8.23 -13.10 -2.91
N ARG A 553 -6.92 -13.37 -3.13
CA ARG A 553 -6.18 -12.86 -4.29
C ARG A 553 -6.73 -13.44 -5.58
N ALA A 554 -6.92 -14.75 -5.67
CA ALA A 554 -7.46 -15.42 -6.85
C ALA A 554 -8.87 -14.93 -7.23
N LEU A 555 -9.75 -14.74 -6.23
CA LEU A 555 -11.10 -14.19 -6.44
C LEU A 555 -11.05 -12.74 -6.95
N THR A 556 -10.13 -11.93 -6.42
CA THR A 556 -9.94 -10.52 -6.81
C THR A 556 -9.34 -10.41 -8.21
N ASP A 557 -8.40 -11.28 -8.54
CA ASP A 557 -7.65 -11.25 -9.80
C ASP A 557 -8.42 -11.97 -10.93
N GLY A 558 -9.51 -12.69 -10.60
CA GLY A 558 -10.40 -13.35 -11.57
C GLY A 558 -10.00 -14.79 -11.93
N ASP A 559 -9.07 -15.39 -11.19
CA ASP A 559 -8.60 -16.77 -11.40
C ASP A 559 -9.66 -17.82 -10.99
N CYS A 560 -10.63 -17.42 -10.17
CA CYS A 560 -11.77 -18.24 -9.74
C CYS A 560 -12.98 -17.35 -9.41
N ASN A 561 -14.17 -17.96 -9.35
CA ASN A 561 -15.42 -17.26 -8.98
C ASN A 561 -15.88 -17.56 -7.55
N ALA A 562 -15.56 -18.75 -7.06
CA ALA A 562 -15.71 -19.16 -5.69
C ALA A 562 -14.49 -19.99 -5.25
N ALA A 563 -14.20 -19.99 -3.95
CA ALA A 563 -13.08 -20.76 -3.42
C ALA A 563 -13.43 -21.35 -2.05
N ILE A 564 -12.97 -22.58 -1.81
CA ILE A 564 -12.88 -23.14 -0.46
C ILE A 564 -11.45 -22.96 0.06
N ALA A 565 -11.31 -22.37 1.25
CA ALA A 565 -10.01 -22.06 1.82
C ALA A 565 -9.96 -22.26 3.33
N GLY A 566 -8.81 -22.67 3.84
CA GLY A 566 -8.59 -22.81 5.29
C GLY A 566 -7.41 -23.71 5.59
N GLY A 567 -7.49 -24.57 6.60
CA GLY A 567 -6.41 -25.50 6.89
C GLY A 567 -6.74 -26.57 7.92
N VAL A 568 -5.79 -27.50 8.09
CA VAL A 568 -5.91 -28.67 8.95
C VAL A 568 -4.61 -28.92 9.71
N ASN A 569 -4.73 -29.50 10.90
CA ASN A 569 -3.63 -30.06 11.67
C ASN A 569 -4.13 -31.29 12.43
N VAL A 570 -3.46 -32.43 12.25
CA VAL A 570 -3.70 -33.65 13.04
C VAL A 570 -2.38 -34.14 13.58
N ILE A 571 -2.37 -34.58 14.83
CA ILE A 571 -1.16 -35.03 15.52
C ILE A 571 -1.10 -36.54 15.44
N GLY A 572 -0.20 -37.06 14.61
CA GLY A 572 -0.04 -38.50 14.39
C GLY A 572 1.27 -39.08 14.90
N SER A 573 2.24 -38.23 15.26
CA SER A 573 3.60 -38.64 15.65
C SER A 573 4.14 -37.86 16.86
N PRO A 574 4.99 -38.49 17.69
CA PRO A 574 5.70 -37.81 18.78
C PRO A 574 6.85 -36.92 18.29
N ASP A 575 7.31 -37.06 17.05
CA ASP A 575 8.56 -36.43 16.60
C ASP A 575 8.51 -34.90 16.66
N MET A 576 7.39 -34.30 16.24
CA MET A 576 7.18 -32.85 16.33
C MET A 576 7.10 -32.37 17.78
N TYR A 577 6.49 -33.15 18.68
CA TYR A 577 6.51 -32.84 20.11
C TYR A 577 7.93 -32.80 20.66
N ILE A 578 8.74 -33.82 20.33
CA ILE A 578 10.12 -33.94 20.78
C ILE A 578 10.98 -32.77 20.26
N GLY A 579 10.80 -32.40 18.98
CA GLY A 579 11.53 -31.29 18.36
C GLY A 579 11.15 -29.93 18.97
N LEU A 580 9.86 -29.65 19.07
CA LEU A 580 9.34 -28.38 19.59
C LEU A 580 9.66 -28.19 21.08
N ASP A 581 9.61 -29.25 21.88
CA ASP A 581 10.03 -29.21 23.27
C ASP A 581 11.52 -28.88 23.42
N ARG A 582 12.38 -29.49 22.60
CA ARG A 582 13.82 -29.20 22.59
C ARG A 582 14.15 -27.77 22.19
N ALA A 583 13.31 -27.19 21.34
CA ALA A 583 13.39 -25.78 20.96
C ALA A 583 12.68 -24.85 21.95
N HIS A 584 12.18 -25.37 23.08
CA HIS A 584 11.49 -24.62 24.13
C HIS A 584 10.22 -23.87 23.67
N PHE A 585 9.56 -24.39 22.64
CA PHE A 585 8.28 -23.82 22.18
C PHE A 585 7.09 -24.24 23.03
N LEU A 586 7.16 -25.43 23.63
CA LEU A 586 6.03 -26.05 24.29
C LEU A 586 5.95 -25.67 25.77
N SER A 587 4.72 -25.40 26.22
CA SER A 587 4.43 -25.21 27.64
C SER A 587 4.58 -26.55 28.38
N PRO A 588 5.40 -26.62 29.45
CA PRO A 588 5.45 -27.80 30.32
C PRO A 588 4.16 -27.99 31.13
N THR A 589 3.37 -26.92 31.31
CA THR A 589 2.10 -26.95 32.06
C THR A 589 0.86 -27.15 31.18
N GLY A 590 1.04 -27.16 29.85
CA GLY A 590 0.05 -27.64 28.89
C GLY A 590 -1.02 -26.64 28.45
N GLN A 591 -1.22 -25.49 29.08
CA GLN A 591 -2.19 -24.49 28.59
C GLN A 591 -1.47 -23.31 27.91
N CYS A 592 -1.97 -22.86 26.76
CA CYS A 592 -1.59 -21.56 26.22
C CYS A 592 -2.11 -20.44 27.12
N LYS A 593 -1.19 -19.59 27.59
CA LYS A 593 -1.49 -18.51 28.55
C LYS A 593 -1.18 -17.13 27.95
N PRO A 594 -1.86 -16.71 26.87
CA PRO A 594 -1.59 -15.45 26.20
C PRO A 594 -1.58 -14.28 27.17
N TRP A 595 -0.45 -13.55 27.18
CA TRP A 595 -0.17 -12.35 27.98
C TRP A 595 -0.15 -12.54 29.49
N ASP A 596 -0.32 -13.76 30.00
CA ASP A 596 -0.24 -14.02 31.44
C ASP A 596 1.21 -14.00 31.92
N ALA A 597 1.44 -13.59 33.17
CA ALA A 597 2.76 -13.58 33.80
C ALA A 597 3.37 -14.99 33.91
N SER A 598 2.54 -16.04 33.90
CA SER A 598 2.94 -17.45 33.92
C SER A 598 3.03 -18.10 32.54
N ALA A 599 2.99 -17.31 31.46
CA ALA A 599 3.28 -17.75 30.09
C ALA A 599 4.64 -18.46 30.01
N ASP A 600 4.65 -19.70 29.50
CA ASP A 600 5.79 -20.61 29.50
C ASP A 600 5.90 -21.45 28.21
N GLY A 601 5.20 -21.05 27.14
CA GLY A 601 5.13 -21.76 25.86
C GLY A 601 3.70 -21.99 25.39
N TYR A 602 3.54 -22.60 24.22
CA TYR A 602 2.23 -22.99 23.71
C TYR A 602 1.97 -24.50 23.89
N CYS A 603 0.71 -24.90 23.81
CA CYS A 603 0.32 -26.31 23.74
C CYS A 603 -0.16 -26.64 22.34
N ARG A 604 0.30 -27.74 21.75
CA ARG A 604 -0.14 -28.17 20.42
C ARG A 604 -1.64 -28.50 20.44
N SER A 605 -2.27 -28.32 19.29
CA SER A 605 -3.68 -28.65 19.07
C SER A 605 -3.89 -29.25 17.69
N GLU A 606 -4.82 -30.19 17.61
CA GLU A 606 -5.45 -30.59 16.37
C GLU A 606 -6.52 -29.57 15.96
N GLY A 607 -6.96 -29.62 14.71
CA GLY A 607 -8.08 -28.82 14.26
C GLY A 607 -8.18 -28.71 12.74
N CYS A 608 -9.39 -28.45 12.25
CA CYS A 608 -9.66 -28.10 10.87
C CYS A 608 -10.70 -26.98 10.81
N GLY A 609 -10.50 -26.04 9.89
CA GLY A 609 -11.52 -25.06 9.55
C GLY A 609 -11.42 -24.68 8.08
N LEU A 610 -12.57 -24.64 7.42
CA LEU A 610 -12.71 -24.29 6.01
C LEU A 610 -13.83 -23.27 5.83
N PHE A 611 -13.63 -22.39 4.85
CA PHE A 611 -14.51 -21.27 4.53
C PHE A 611 -14.79 -21.27 3.04
N VAL A 612 -16.05 -21.02 2.66
CA VAL A 612 -16.43 -20.78 1.27
C VAL A 612 -16.46 -19.27 1.05
N LEU A 613 -15.70 -18.83 0.04
CA LEU A 613 -15.38 -17.43 -0.23
C LEU A 613 -15.86 -17.05 -1.62
N LYS A 614 -16.50 -15.90 -1.72
CA LYS A 614 -16.97 -15.28 -2.98
C LYS A 614 -16.65 -13.80 -2.98
N ARG A 615 -16.54 -13.21 -4.17
CA ARG A 615 -16.60 -11.75 -4.32
C ARG A 615 -17.90 -11.24 -3.70
N LEU A 616 -17.85 -10.13 -2.94
CA LEU A 616 -19.02 -9.62 -2.21
C LEU A 616 -20.18 -9.29 -3.15
N SER A 617 -19.91 -8.77 -4.36
CA SER A 617 -20.92 -8.47 -5.36
C SER A 617 -21.63 -9.72 -5.86
N ASP A 618 -20.89 -10.79 -6.14
CA ASP A 618 -21.45 -12.08 -6.54
C ASP A 618 -22.31 -12.67 -5.42
N ALA A 619 -21.81 -12.63 -4.18
CA ALA A 619 -22.57 -13.14 -3.04
C ALA A 619 -23.89 -12.38 -2.80
N LEU A 620 -23.88 -11.06 -3.00
CA LEU A 620 -25.08 -10.24 -2.93
C LEU A 620 -26.03 -10.49 -4.11
N ALA A 621 -25.50 -10.68 -5.32
CA ALA A 621 -26.30 -10.93 -6.52
C ALA A 621 -26.99 -12.29 -6.46
N GLU A 622 -26.34 -13.28 -5.86
CA GLU A 622 -26.80 -14.66 -5.76
C GLU A 622 -27.59 -14.93 -4.47
N ASN A 623 -27.77 -13.90 -3.62
CA ASN A 623 -28.50 -13.94 -2.35
C ASN A 623 -27.94 -14.95 -1.33
N ASP A 624 -26.62 -15.06 -1.27
CA ASP A 624 -25.95 -15.90 -0.28
C ASP A 624 -26.19 -15.41 1.15
N HIS A 625 -26.13 -16.35 2.09
CA HIS A 625 -26.01 -16.01 3.49
C HIS A 625 -24.58 -15.57 3.85
N ILE A 626 -24.33 -14.26 3.93
CA ILE A 626 -23.01 -13.72 4.25
C ILE A 626 -22.75 -13.78 5.77
N LEU A 627 -21.84 -14.66 6.20
CA LEU A 627 -21.39 -14.81 7.59
C LEU A 627 -20.51 -13.64 8.05
N GLY A 628 -19.75 -13.06 7.12
CA GLY A 628 -18.86 -11.94 7.36
C GLY A 628 -18.14 -11.49 6.10
N VAL A 629 -17.43 -10.36 6.18
CA VAL A 629 -16.76 -9.75 5.04
C VAL A 629 -15.30 -9.49 5.36
N ILE A 630 -14.41 -10.07 4.56
CA ILE A 630 -12.97 -9.80 4.57
C ILE A 630 -12.74 -8.51 3.77
N ARG A 631 -12.59 -7.40 4.49
CA ARG A 631 -12.33 -6.07 3.89
C ARG A 631 -10.91 -5.91 3.39
N GLY A 632 -9.97 -6.67 3.93
CA GLY A 632 -8.57 -6.67 3.53
C GLY A 632 -7.82 -7.79 4.24
N ILE A 633 -6.77 -8.30 3.59
CA ILE A 633 -5.89 -9.33 4.11
C ILE A 633 -4.50 -9.11 3.53
N GLU A 634 -3.47 -9.17 4.36
CA GLU A 634 -2.10 -8.82 3.97
C GLU A 634 -1.08 -9.77 4.61
N VAL A 635 0.09 -9.87 3.99
CA VAL A 635 1.21 -10.71 4.42
C VAL A 635 2.54 -9.97 4.25
N ASN A 636 3.50 -10.27 5.13
CA ASN A 636 4.91 -9.90 5.02
C ASN A 636 5.80 -10.90 5.78
N GLN A 637 7.10 -10.62 5.91
CA GLN A 637 8.06 -11.52 6.56
C GLN A 637 9.04 -10.77 7.48
N SER A 638 9.34 -11.35 8.63
CA SER A 638 10.24 -10.79 9.66
C SER A 638 11.72 -11.00 9.35
N ALA A 639 12.20 -10.49 8.21
CA ALA A 639 13.58 -10.68 7.73
C ALA A 639 14.68 -10.04 8.61
N HIS A 640 14.31 -9.15 9.53
CA HIS A 640 15.22 -8.42 10.41
C HIS A 640 15.07 -8.81 11.89
N ALA A 641 14.41 -9.93 12.19
CA ALA A 641 14.35 -10.46 13.55
C ALA A 641 15.73 -10.95 14.02
N GLU A 642 15.96 -10.93 15.34
CA GLU A 642 17.23 -11.37 15.95
C GLU A 642 17.52 -12.87 15.72
N SER A 643 16.46 -13.66 15.51
CA SER A 643 16.54 -15.07 15.17
C SER A 643 15.36 -15.44 14.27
N ILE A 644 15.53 -16.49 13.46
CA ILE A 644 14.51 -16.98 12.52
C ILE A 644 13.17 -17.32 13.19
N THR A 645 13.18 -17.61 14.50
CA THR A 645 11.99 -17.95 15.29
C THR A 645 11.43 -16.80 16.11
N HIS A 646 12.11 -15.65 16.15
CA HIS A 646 11.69 -14.52 16.97
C HIS A 646 10.77 -13.57 16.16
N PRO A 647 9.69 -13.05 16.77
CA PRO A 647 8.87 -12.05 16.13
C PRO A 647 9.56 -10.69 16.12
N HIS A 648 9.08 -9.76 15.28
CA HIS A 648 9.71 -8.46 15.07
C HIS A 648 8.68 -7.32 15.00
N VAL A 649 8.73 -6.40 15.96
CA VAL A 649 7.75 -5.30 16.12
C VAL A 649 7.60 -4.46 14.85
N PRO A 650 8.67 -3.91 14.24
CA PRO A 650 8.54 -3.08 13.05
C PRO A 650 7.84 -3.79 11.88
N THR A 651 8.09 -5.09 11.71
CA THR A 651 7.45 -5.88 10.64
C THR A 651 5.95 -6.02 10.88
N GLN A 652 5.52 -6.30 12.12
CA GLN A 652 4.09 -6.40 12.45
C GLN A 652 3.38 -5.04 12.35
N VAL A 653 4.03 -3.95 12.78
CA VAL A 653 3.51 -2.58 12.61
C VAL A 653 3.32 -2.24 11.13
N GLN A 654 4.29 -2.56 10.27
CA GLN A 654 4.17 -2.37 8.83
C GLN A 654 3.04 -3.19 8.23
N LEU A 655 2.88 -4.45 8.68
CA LEU A 655 1.77 -5.31 8.26
C LEU A 655 0.41 -4.69 8.59
N PHE A 656 0.23 -4.21 9.82
CA PHE A 656 -1.01 -3.59 10.27
C PHE A 656 -1.32 -2.30 9.50
N HIS A 657 -0.32 -1.45 9.23
CA HIS A 657 -0.53 -0.27 8.39
C HIS A 657 -0.91 -0.63 6.95
N LYS A 658 -0.29 -1.65 6.37
CA LYS A 658 -0.62 -2.15 5.04
C LYS A 658 -2.06 -2.68 5.00
N LEU A 659 -2.47 -3.43 6.02
CA LEU A 659 -3.83 -3.96 6.17
C LEU A 659 -4.89 -2.84 6.30
N LEU A 660 -4.63 -1.82 7.13
CA LEU A 660 -5.54 -0.69 7.30
C LEU A 660 -5.68 0.11 6.01
N ALA A 661 -4.58 0.29 5.26
CA ALA A 661 -4.62 0.92 3.95
C ALA A 661 -5.41 0.08 2.93
N ALA A 662 -5.16 -1.23 2.86
CA ALA A 662 -5.82 -2.14 1.93
C ALA A 662 -7.33 -2.28 2.21
N SER A 663 -7.72 -2.26 3.49
CA SER A 663 -9.13 -2.40 3.90
C SER A 663 -9.93 -1.10 3.86
N GLY A 664 -9.27 0.06 3.80
CA GLY A 664 -9.90 1.37 3.96
C GLY A 664 -10.53 1.58 5.35
N VAL A 665 -10.21 0.74 6.34
CA VAL A 665 -10.76 0.83 7.69
C VAL A 665 -9.82 1.64 8.58
N PRO A 666 -10.27 2.73 9.23
CA PRO A 666 -9.46 3.45 10.22
C PRO A 666 -9.19 2.57 11.45
N ALA A 667 -8.00 2.70 12.04
CA ALA A 667 -7.58 1.90 13.21
C ALA A 667 -8.56 2.00 14.38
N GLN A 668 -9.18 3.17 14.60
CA GLN A 668 -10.12 3.44 15.68
C GLN A 668 -11.46 2.71 15.51
N ARG A 669 -11.77 2.23 14.30
CA ARG A 669 -12.98 1.42 14.04
C ARG A 669 -12.76 -0.07 14.28
N VAL A 670 -11.53 -0.52 14.50
CA VAL A 670 -11.27 -1.90 14.91
C VAL A 670 -11.62 -2.03 16.38
N SER A 671 -12.63 -2.85 16.71
CA SER A 671 -13.09 -3.05 18.08
C SER A 671 -12.44 -4.25 18.76
N VAL A 672 -12.08 -5.27 17.98
CA VAL A 672 -11.55 -6.54 18.45
C VAL A 672 -10.38 -6.98 17.58
N ILE A 673 -9.33 -7.52 18.22
CA ILE A 673 -8.24 -8.24 17.58
C ILE A 673 -8.21 -9.66 18.14
N GLU A 674 -8.43 -10.64 17.27
CA GLU A 674 -8.02 -12.03 17.52
C GLU A 674 -6.52 -12.12 17.19
N ALA A 675 -5.71 -12.15 18.24
CA ALA A 675 -4.27 -12.14 18.17
C ALA A 675 -3.70 -13.55 17.93
N HIS A 676 -2.43 -13.62 17.56
CA HIS A 676 -1.69 -14.87 17.54
C HIS A 676 -1.58 -15.44 18.97
N GLY A 677 -1.15 -14.64 19.96
CA GLY A 677 -1.23 -14.92 21.39
C GLY A 677 -0.89 -16.36 21.76
N THR A 678 0.39 -16.73 21.62
CA THR A 678 0.85 -18.11 21.84
C THR A 678 1.09 -18.46 23.30
N GLY A 679 1.14 -17.48 24.20
CA GLY A 679 1.50 -17.73 25.59
C GLY A 679 3.01 -17.83 25.78
N THR A 680 3.78 -17.12 24.96
CA THR A 680 5.26 -17.11 25.04
C THR A 680 5.76 -15.82 25.67
N GLN A 681 6.80 -15.92 26.51
CA GLN A 681 7.32 -14.76 27.25
C GLN A 681 7.87 -13.66 26.33
N ALA A 682 8.45 -14.03 25.18
CA ALA A 682 8.96 -13.07 24.20
C ALA A 682 7.91 -12.64 23.17
N GLY A 683 7.11 -13.59 22.66
CA GLY A 683 6.19 -13.29 21.55
C GLY A 683 5.00 -12.44 21.96
N ASP A 684 4.41 -12.71 23.13
CA ASP A 684 3.21 -12.01 23.59
C ASP A 684 3.46 -10.51 23.87
N PRO A 685 4.57 -10.09 24.51
CA PRO A 685 4.91 -8.67 24.60
C PRO A 685 5.16 -8.01 23.23
N THR A 686 5.90 -8.66 22.34
CA THR A 686 6.20 -8.13 20.99
C THR A 686 4.92 -7.92 20.17
N GLU A 687 3.98 -8.86 20.22
CA GLU A 687 2.71 -8.72 19.53
C GLU A 687 1.85 -7.60 20.11
N LEU A 688 1.73 -7.52 21.45
CA LEU A 688 0.99 -6.44 22.09
C LEU A 688 1.60 -5.07 21.85
N GLU A 689 2.93 -4.96 21.81
CA GLU A 689 3.62 -3.73 21.48
C GLU A 689 3.26 -3.26 20.06
N SER A 690 3.31 -4.17 19.10
CA SER A 690 2.94 -3.91 17.70
C SER A 690 1.48 -3.48 17.56
N ILE A 691 0.57 -4.16 18.26
CA ILE A 691 -0.86 -3.82 18.32
C ILE A 691 -1.04 -2.42 18.90
N ARG A 692 -0.39 -2.11 20.04
CA ARG A 692 -0.51 -0.80 20.69
C ARG A 692 0.02 0.31 19.79
N ALA A 693 1.16 0.11 19.15
CA ALA A 693 1.78 1.12 18.27
C ALA A 693 0.84 1.59 17.16
N VAL A 694 -0.06 0.73 16.67
CA VAL A 694 -0.97 1.05 15.56
C VAL A 694 -2.40 1.36 16.02
N PHE A 695 -2.96 0.55 16.91
CA PHE A 695 -4.39 0.58 17.20
C PHE A 695 -4.78 1.37 18.46
N SER A 696 -3.81 1.80 19.28
CA SER A 696 -4.09 2.63 20.47
C SER A 696 -4.05 4.14 20.19
N VAL A 697 -3.42 4.57 19.10
CA VAL A 697 -3.24 5.98 18.76
C VAL A 697 -4.60 6.65 18.50
N GLY A 698 -4.90 7.71 19.26
CA GLY A 698 -6.16 8.47 19.13
C GLY A 698 -7.40 7.73 19.66
N ARG A 699 -7.23 6.68 20.46
CA ARG A 699 -8.33 5.92 21.05
C ARG A 699 -8.68 6.45 22.45
N SER A 700 -9.96 6.62 22.74
CA SER A 700 -10.45 7.02 24.07
C SER A 700 -10.80 5.81 24.93
N THR A 701 -10.91 6.02 26.25
CA THR A 701 -11.40 4.98 27.19
C THR A 701 -12.82 4.52 26.89
N ALA A 702 -13.63 5.35 26.23
CA ALA A 702 -14.99 5.01 25.80
C ALA A 702 -15.06 4.16 24.52
N ASN A 703 -13.95 3.98 23.80
CA ASN A 703 -13.85 3.13 22.61
C ASN A 703 -12.70 2.12 22.79
N PRO A 704 -12.78 1.19 23.77
CA PRO A 704 -11.69 0.27 24.03
C PRO A 704 -11.42 -0.65 22.84
N LEU A 705 -10.16 -1.06 22.71
CA LEU A 705 -9.77 -2.15 21.82
C LEU A 705 -9.71 -3.44 22.65
N HIS A 706 -10.46 -4.46 22.25
CA HIS A 706 -10.41 -5.77 22.87
C HIS A 706 -9.39 -6.64 22.13
N VAL A 707 -8.51 -7.31 22.88
CA VAL A 707 -7.56 -8.28 22.32
C VAL A 707 -7.86 -9.63 22.95
N THR A 708 -7.97 -10.66 22.11
CA THR A 708 -8.34 -12.02 22.51
C THR A 708 -7.56 -13.05 21.70
N SER A 709 -7.51 -14.30 22.16
CA SER A 709 -6.87 -15.41 21.45
C SER A 709 -7.61 -16.70 21.75
N VAL A 710 -8.03 -17.42 20.71
CA VAL A 710 -8.70 -18.72 20.79
C VAL A 710 -7.78 -19.79 21.40
N LYS A 711 -6.46 -19.58 21.33
CA LYS A 711 -5.48 -20.53 21.83
C LYS A 711 -5.57 -20.74 23.35
N ALA A 712 -6.09 -19.75 24.09
CA ALA A 712 -6.36 -19.91 25.51
C ALA A 712 -7.31 -21.07 25.84
N ASN A 713 -8.24 -21.36 24.91
CA ASN A 713 -9.26 -22.40 25.04
C ASN A 713 -8.82 -23.72 24.41
N ILE A 714 -8.36 -23.67 23.16
CA ILE A 714 -8.13 -24.87 22.35
C ILE A 714 -6.65 -25.18 22.09
N GLY A 715 -5.72 -24.37 22.59
CA GLY A 715 -4.30 -24.48 22.25
C GLY A 715 -3.95 -23.99 20.84
N HIS A 716 -2.73 -24.26 20.41
CA HIS A 716 -2.19 -23.81 19.14
C HIS A 716 -2.42 -24.85 18.05
N ALA A 717 -3.42 -24.62 17.19
CA ALA A 717 -3.78 -25.52 16.08
C ALA A 717 -2.81 -25.47 14.88
N GLU A 718 -1.57 -25.03 15.10
CA GLU A 718 -0.48 -24.91 14.11
C GLU A 718 -1.00 -24.35 12.77
N ALA A 719 -0.96 -25.13 11.69
CA ALA A 719 -1.43 -24.73 10.36
C ALA A 719 -2.90 -24.28 10.32
N ALA A 720 -3.77 -24.82 11.17
CA ALA A 720 -5.20 -24.46 11.27
C ALA A 720 -5.49 -23.28 12.21
N SER A 721 -4.47 -22.65 12.81
CA SER A 721 -4.67 -21.59 13.83
C SER A 721 -5.37 -20.34 13.29
N GLY A 722 -5.08 -19.96 12.05
CA GLY A 722 -5.73 -18.83 11.39
C GLY A 722 -7.21 -19.09 11.16
N ALA A 723 -7.56 -20.30 10.71
CA ALA A 723 -8.94 -20.73 10.53
C ALA A 723 -9.72 -20.75 11.84
N ALA A 724 -9.16 -21.29 12.93
CA ALA A 724 -9.82 -21.28 14.24
C ALA A 724 -10.10 -19.86 14.76
N GLY A 725 -9.14 -18.94 14.59
CA GLY A 725 -9.30 -17.53 14.94
C GLY A 725 -10.38 -16.82 14.12
N LEU A 726 -10.41 -17.05 12.81
CA LEU A 726 -11.44 -16.48 11.92
C LEU A 726 -12.84 -17.02 12.29
N ALA A 727 -12.98 -18.32 12.54
CA ALA A 727 -14.25 -18.92 12.94
C ALA A 727 -14.78 -18.29 14.24
N LYS A 728 -13.91 -18.11 15.23
CA LYS A 728 -14.25 -17.40 16.46
C LYS A 728 -14.74 -15.97 16.18
N LEU A 729 -14.05 -15.20 15.34
CA LEU A 729 -14.49 -13.83 15.00
C LEU A 729 -15.86 -13.81 14.32
N LEU A 730 -16.13 -14.72 13.37
CA LEU A 730 -17.44 -14.82 12.71
C LEU A 730 -18.55 -15.18 13.71
N LEU A 731 -18.29 -16.09 14.64
CA LEU A 731 -19.24 -16.43 15.71
C LEU A 731 -19.47 -15.26 16.67
N MET A 732 -18.42 -14.51 17.03
CA MET A 732 -18.54 -13.29 17.83
C MET A 732 -19.39 -12.22 17.14
N LEU A 733 -19.28 -12.07 15.81
CA LEU A 733 -20.14 -11.18 15.02
C LEU A 733 -21.60 -11.65 15.03
N ARG A 734 -21.83 -12.96 14.81
CA ARG A 734 -23.16 -13.57 14.82
C ARG A 734 -23.86 -13.42 16.17
N ARG A 735 -23.12 -13.63 17.27
CA ARG A 735 -23.64 -13.65 18.65
C ARG A 735 -23.55 -12.28 19.33
N ARG A 736 -22.81 -11.33 18.75
CA ARG A 736 -22.55 -9.98 19.27
C ARG A 736 -21.99 -9.98 20.69
N ALA A 737 -21.11 -10.94 20.99
CA ALA A 737 -20.56 -11.15 22.32
C ALA A 737 -19.05 -11.40 22.29
N LEU A 738 -18.38 -11.05 23.38
CA LEU A 738 -16.94 -11.23 23.60
C LEU A 738 -16.71 -12.36 24.61
N PRO A 739 -16.21 -13.54 24.19
CA PRO A 739 -15.89 -14.62 25.12
C PRO A 739 -14.64 -14.28 25.96
N PRO A 740 -14.52 -14.85 27.17
CA PRO A 740 -13.41 -14.59 28.08
C PRO A 740 -12.07 -15.16 27.55
N VAL A 741 -10.96 -14.53 27.92
CA VAL A 741 -9.61 -15.09 27.77
C VAL A 741 -9.27 -15.86 29.05
N ILE A 742 -9.58 -17.15 29.06
CA ILE A 742 -9.73 -17.96 30.28
C ILE A 742 -8.42 -18.20 31.07
N SER A 743 -7.28 -18.05 30.41
CA SER A 743 -5.97 -18.30 31.01
C SER A 743 -5.28 -17.05 31.54
N LEU A 744 -5.81 -15.85 31.27
CA LEU A 744 -5.23 -14.58 31.72
C LEU A 744 -5.72 -14.26 33.15
N LYS A 745 -4.85 -14.49 34.13
CA LYS A 745 -5.08 -14.15 35.55
C LYS A 745 -4.30 -12.90 35.97
N THR A 746 -3.04 -12.82 35.55
CA THR A 746 -2.14 -11.70 35.88
C THR A 746 -1.41 -11.27 34.62
N LEU A 747 -1.61 -10.03 34.19
CA LEU A 747 -0.94 -9.50 32.99
C LEU A 747 0.58 -9.45 33.18
N ASN A 748 1.32 -10.02 32.22
CA ASN A 748 2.78 -10.00 32.18
C ASN A 748 3.31 -8.56 32.25
N ARG A 749 4.32 -8.32 33.09
CA ARG A 749 4.93 -7.00 33.29
C ARG A 749 5.52 -6.43 32.00
N ALA A 750 6.18 -7.24 31.18
CA ALA A 750 6.69 -6.81 29.87
C ALA A 750 5.54 -6.37 28.94
N SER A 751 4.38 -7.01 29.08
CA SER A 751 3.15 -6.63 28.39
C SER A 751 2.44 -5.42 29.00
N ARG A 752 2.91 -4.83 30.11
CA ARG A 752 2.33 -3.60 30.71
C ARG A 752 3.02 -2.31 30.28
N THR A 753 4.31 -2.36 29.94
CA THR A 753 5.13 -1.17 29.67
C THR A 753 5.10 -0.78 28.19
N SER A 754 4.92 0.51 27.90
CA SER A 754 5.28 1.11 26.61
C SER A 754 6.80 1.34 26.63
N PRO A 755 7.60 0.85 25.66
CA PRO A 755 8.99 1.22 25.57
C PRO A 755 9.10 2.64 25.01
N SER A 756 8.91 3.62 25.90
CA SER A 756 9.28 5.01 25.70
C SER A 756 10.15 5.47 26.87
N THR A 757 11.20 4.72 27.18
CA THR A 757 12.35 5.22 27.93
C THR A 757 13.57 4.41 27.52
N THR A 758 14.45 5.03 26.74
CA THR A 758 15.86 4.65 26.63
C THR A 758 16.41 4.35 28.02
N PRO A 759 17.08 3.21 28.27
CA PRO A 759 17.90 3.10 29.46
C PRO A 759 19.08 4.04 29.27
N SER A 760 19.07 5.17 29.97
CA SER A 760 20.26 5.99 30.13
C SER A 760 21.29 5.13 30.85
N SER A 761 22.32 4.75 30.12
CA SER A 761 23.57 4.27 30.69
C SER A 761 24.18 5.39 31.53
N THR A 762 23.85 5.45 32.82
CA THR A 762 24.66 6.14 33.81
C THR A 762 24.90 5.20 34.96
N ARG A 763 26.14 4.69 34.99
CA ARG A 763 26.81 4.15 36.17
C ARG A 763 26.51 5.03 37.39
N ARG A 764 26.01 4.43 38.46
CA ARG A 764 26.67 4.37 39.78
C ARG A 764 26.02 3.26 40.60
#